data_AF-A0A8H6GAA5-F1
#
_entry.id   AF-A0A8H6GAA5-F1
#
_cell.length_a   1.000
_cell.length_b   1.000
_cell.length_c   1.000
_cell.angle_alpha   90.00
_cell.angle_beta   90.00
_cell.angle_gamma   90.00
#
_symmetry.space_group_name_H-M   'P 1'
#
loop_
_entity.id
_entity.type
_entity.pdbx_description
1 polymer ?
#
loop_
_entity_poly.entity_id
_entity_poly.type
_entity_poly.pdbx_seq_one_letter_code
_entity_poly.pdbx_strand_id
1 'polypeptide(L)'
;MRPNIVFSRDPQDHRQQRNELSHAFNGHSLNEAQAVIEDYTELFITQLGEKGGPETKGVDVSIVYNWLTFDIIGHLTIGEPFDCVKQWIHSEWVTLILDFAAQLSLGTFLNRLSVPTFCVSLFLPTTLKNNLISHDRVTDGKIFRLIQDSKGQDDKHKQSLQKSYFFDRTIRESEFDPVHLREQAKVMMLAGSETTATFLAGITYLLLKNPETLVKLQNEVRSAFTSKKEITKDSTLKLQYLSGVIEEGHRLFPPAPFGLPRVCPPGAMIDGCAVPEGTVVSVDSFTMSHDARNFSDPDVFRPERWVGGGTRDNLAASRPFSIGRRACLGFKIAYMEARTILVMMVYTYDWELVNPDLRWFEEFLLSRRLEAGAGDTISHGQPVWKYLKSTVTKFNLRRYIQFSTTCTGANWDEKNSEWNVTLQRNETPNDEISVQCDVFIIAIGRLNNWKLPAIEGLDTFQGRVIHTANWPQGLEYHGKDVAVIGNGASSTQCLPSLHKDARSIGNFVRGPTWLVPHVFSRNGEAQVNHPQDLIKKFETDPDSYFQFRLGIEKKLAYSFRGLWANSNAAQEFTMNAKQHMIKKIGDPQALKALVPTHYKAGCRRFTPADKYIEALNTSNVELISTQIKKVEGNAIITTDDQRRTYDIIVCGTGFEPYAPRFPIKGRGTANLSDLWSENGGYESYLAATVAGFPNFFVFNPPICPVNGSAYPGIERTSDYVIRVIDRLQKDRLRSVCVKQSAQDAFSRWVQSRMPEMVWAEPCSSWCKPAFATRHLH
;
A
#
# COMPACT_ATOMS: atom_id res chain seq x y z
N MET A 1 28.14 -12.47 17.64
CA MET A 1 27.73 -12.40 16.21
C MET A 1 27.86 -13.82 15.66
N ARG A 2 26.89 -14.31 14.87
CA ARG A 2 26.96 -15.70 14.34
C ARG A 2 28.03 -15.76 13.23
N PRO A 3 28.94 -16.74 13.22
CA PRO A 3 30.05 -16.74 12.28
C PRO A 3 29.57 -17.27 10.92
N ASN A 4 29.49 -16.39 9.92
CA ASN A 4 29.13 -16.75 8.56
C ASN A 4 29.84 -15.87 7.52
N ILE A 5 29.96 -16.40 6.30
CA ILE A 5 30.78 -15.77 5.25
C ILE A 5 30.19 -14.47 4.73
N VAL A 6 28.87 -14.36 4.65
CA VAL A 6 28.16 -13.23 4.02
C VAL A 6 28.40 -11.93 4.78
N PHE A 7 28.40 -11.99 6.12
CA PHE A 7 28.54 -10.81 6.98
C PHE A 7 29.93 -10.66 7.60
N SER A 8 30.87 -11.55 7.30
CA SER A 8 32.27 -11.40 7.74
C SER A 8 32.87 -10.13 7.13
N ARG A 9 33.13 -9.15 7.99
CA ARG A 9 33.70 -7.85 7.59
C ARG A 9 35.22 -7.86 7.60
N ASP A 10 35.83 -8.70 8.44
CA ASP A 10 37.27 -8.89 8.50
C ASP A 10 37.76 -9.57 7.20
N PRO A 11 38.67 -8.93 6.44
CA PRO A 11 39.20 -9.49 5.19
C PRO A 11 39.98 -10.80 5.34
N GLN A 12 40.56 -11.09 6.51
CA GLN A 12 41.29 -12.32 6.79
C GLN A 12 40.33 -13.45 7.12
N ASP A 13 39.39 -13.23 8.05
CA ASP A 13 38.33 -14.19 8.40
C ASP A 13 37.50 -14.59 7.17
N HIS A 14 37.03 -13.60 6.40
CA HIS A 14 36.31 -13.88 5.15
C HIS A 14 37.15 -14.70 4.17
N ARG A 15 38.47 -14.46 4.09
CA ARG A 15 39.35 -15.20 3.18
C ARG A 15 39.48 -16.66 3.61
N GLN A 16 39.65 -16.91 4.89
CA GLN A 16 39.71 -18.26 5.45
C GLN A 16 38.39 -19.00 5.17
N GLN A 17 37.26 -18.42 5.57
CA GLN A 17 35.96 -19.05 5.34
C GLN A 17 35.68 -19.33 3.86
N ARG A 18 36.08 -18.40 2.98
CA ARG A 18 35.94 -18.59 1.53
C ARG A 18 36.78 -19.75 1.03
N ASN A 19 38.02 -19.89 1.49
CA ASN A 19 38.89 -20.98 1.07
C ASN A 19 38.27 -22.33 1.45
N GLU A 20 37.82 -22.47 2.70
CA GLU A 20 37.19 -23.69 3.22
C GLU A 20 35.89 -24.04 2.48
N LEU A 21 35.05 -23.04 2.16
CA LEU A 21 33.80 -23.26 1.42
C LEU A 21 34.00 -23.47 -0.10
N SER A 22 35.09 -22.95 -0.67
CA SER A 22 35.29 -22.98 -2.13
C SER A 22 35.44 -24.39 -2.70
N HIS A 23 35.91 -25.35 -1.89
CA HIS A 23 36.03 -26.76 -2.26
C HIS A 23 34.68 -27.37 -2.64
N ALA A 24 33.60 -26.92 -2.02
CA ALA A 24 32.27 -27.38 -2.35
C ALA A 24 31.83 -26.89 -3.75
N PHE A 25 32.30 -25.74 -4.23
CA PHE A 25 31.94 -25.15 -5.54
C PHE A 25 32.88 -25.53 -6.70
N ASN A 26 33.60 -26.66 -6.60
CA ASN A 26 34.56 -27.09 -7.63
C ASN A 26 33.88 -27.79 -8.83
N GLY A 27 34.66 -28.15 -9.86
CA GLY A 27 34.11 -28.72 -11.10
C GLY A 27 33.34 -30.05 -10.93
N HIS A 28 33.71 -30.89 -9.97
CA HIS A 28 33.03 -32.16 -9.70
C HIS A 28 31.65 -31.93 -9.08
N SER A 29 31.58 -31.11 -8.03
CA SER A 29 30.32 -30.79 -7.34
C SER A 29 29.32 -30.06 -8.24
N LEU A 30 29.82 -29.29 -9.22
CA LEU A 30 28.95 -28.64 -10.21
C LEU A 30 28.28 -29.64 -11.16
N ASN A 31 28.87 -30.80 -11.39
CA ASN A 31 28.27 -31.86 -12.21
C ASN A 31 27.21 -32.64 -11.41
N GLU A 32 27.45 -32.88 -10.11
CA GLU A 32 26.44 -33.44 -9.21
C GLU A 32 25.23 -32.49 -9.09
N ALA A 33 25.50 -31.20 -8.93
CA ALA A 33 24.46 -30.18 -8.92
C ALA A 33 23.63 -30.16 -10.21
N GLN A 34 24.26 -30.41 -11.35
CA GLN A 34 23.56 -30.45 -12.63
C GLN A 34 22.51 -31.57 -12.67
N ALA A 35 22.88 -32.80 -12.31
CA ALA A 35 21.95 -33.93 -12.32
C ALA A 35 20.73 -33.68 -11.42
N VAL A 36 20.97 -33.14 -10.22
CA VAL A 36 19.91 -32.76 -9.27
C VAL A 36 18.98 -31.70 -9.89
N ILE A 37 19.54 -30.63 -10.47
CA ILE A 37 18.74 -29.56 -11.09
C ILE A 37 17.88 -30.12 -12.22
N GLU A 38 18.44 -30.96 -13.08
CA GLU A 38 17.73 -31.57 -14.21
C GLU A 38 16.55 -32.45 -13.71
N ASP A 39 16.78 -33.33 -12.73
CA ASP A 39 15.75 -34.21 -12.15
C ASP A 39 14.58 -33.42 -11.53
N TYR A 40 14.87 -32.44 -10.67
CA TYR A 40 13.81 -31.63 -10.04
C TYR A 40 13.13 -30.69 -11.02
N THR A 41 13.83 -30.20 -12.04
CA THR A 41 13.22 -29.38 -13.09
C THR A 41 12.23 -30.23 -13.92
N GLU A 42 12.57 -31.47 -14.27
CA GLU A 42 11.66 -32.37 -14.99
C GLU A 42 10.41 -32.70 -14.14
N LEU A 43 10.61 -33.00 -12.86
CA LEU A 43 9.50 -33.21 -11.92
C LEU A 43 8.60 -31.97 -11.82
N PHE A 44 9.20 -30.79 -11.68
CA PHE A 44 8.48 -29.52 -11.60
C PHE A 44 7.67 -29.23 -12.86
N ILE A 45 8.27 -29.42 -14.04
CA ILE A 45 7.58 -29.25 -15.32
C ILE A 45 6.38 -30.18 -15.39
N THR A 46 6.54 -31.45 -15.01
CA THR A 46 5.45 -32.43 -15.01
C THR A 46 4.30 -32.00 -14.09
N GLN A 47 4.61 -31.64 -12.85
CA GLN A 47 3.61 -31.19 -11.88
C GLN A 47 2.92 -29.89 -12.29
N LEU A 48 3.67 -28.95 -12.86
CA LEU A 48 3.11 -27.70 -13.36
C LEU A 48 2.10 -27.94 -14.49
N GLY A 49 2.30 -28.95 -15.33
CA GLY A 49 1.36 -29.33 -16.39
C GLY A 49 0.06 -29.95 -15.85
N GLU A 50 0.10 -30.62 -14.69
CA GLU A 50 -1.10 -31.16 -14.04
C GLU A 50 -1.87 -30.12 -13.23
N LYS A 51 -1.15 -29.14 -12.65
CA LYS A 51 -1.72 -28.16 -11.71
C LYS A 51 -1.93 -26.77 -12.31
N GLY A 52 -1.35 -26.49 -13.47
CA GLY A 52 -1.46 -25.25 -14.22
C GLY A 52 -2.13 -25.44 -15.58
N GLY A 53 -2.96 -24.49 -15.98
CA GLY A 53 -3.60 -24.50 -17.30
C GLY A 53 -4.78 -23.52 -17.39
N PRO A 54 -5.40 -23.38 -18.57
CA PRO A 54 -6.53 -22.47 -18.79
C PRO A 54 -7.76 -22.76 -17.91
N GLU A 55 -7.92 -24.01 -17.48
CA GLU A 55 -9.00 -24.47 -16.61
C GLU A 55 -8.71 -24.25 -15.11
N THR A 56 -7.50 -23.82 -14.76
CA THR A 56 -7.11 -23.52 -13.37
C THR A 56 -7.16 -22.03 -13.09
N LYS A 57 -7.03 -21.62 -11.83
CA LYS A 57 -6.97 -20.19 -11.45
C LYS A 57 -5.61 -19.54 -11.77
N GLY A 58 -4.77 -20.20 -12.57
CA GLY A 58 -3.35 -19.87 -12.71
C GLY A 58 -2.49 -20.42 -11.58
N VAL A 59 -1.18 -20.37 -11.78
CA VAL A 59 -0.17 -20.79 -10.79
C VAL A 59 0.62 -19.57 -10.34
N ASP A 60 0.80 -19.42 -9.03
CA ASP A 60 1.67 -18.40 -8.48
C ASP A 60 3.14 -18.85 -8.63
N VAL A 61 3.79 -18.36 -9.68
CA VAL A 61 5.19 -18.67 -9.99
C VAL A 61 6.17 -18.27 -8.88
N SER A 62 5.83 -17.27 -8.06
CA SER A 62 6.70 -16.86 -6.94
C SER A 62 6.78 -17.94 -5.85
N ILE A 63 5.68 -18.68 -5.66
CA ILE A 63 5.58 -19.76 -4.68
C ILE A 63 6.21 -21.03 -5.24
N VAL A 64 5.84 -21.42 -6.45
CA VAL A 64 6.25 -22.73 -6.98
C VAL A 64 7.73 -22.76 -7.40
N TYR A 65 8.32 -21.64 -7.83
CA TYR A 65 9.77 -21.56 -8.03
C TYR A 65 10.52 -21.66 -6.70
N ASN A 66 9.97 -21.10 -5.61
CA ASN A 66 10.56 -21.27 -4.29
C ASN A 66 10.56 -22.76 -3.89
N TRP A 67 9.47 -23.49 -4.10
CA TRP A 67 9.44 -24.94 -3.83
C TRP A 67 10.51 -25.71 -4.62
N LEU A 68 10.67 -25.39 -5.91
CA LEU A 68 11.67 -26.02 -6.77
C LEU A 68 13.09 -25.76 -6.28
N THR A 69 13.48 -24.49 -6.11
CA THR A 69 14.84 -24.16 -5.69
C THR A 69 15.13 -24.60 -4.26
N PHE A 70 14.11 -24.71 -3.41
CA PHE A 70 14.23 -25.24 -2.06
C PHE A 70 14.48 -26.75 -2.05
N ASP A 71 13.79 -27.53 -2.88
CA ASP A 71 14.06 -28.96 -3.05
C ASP A 71 15.46 -29.20 -3.64
N ILE A 72 15.87 -28.40 -4.64
CA ILE A 72 17.22 -28.47 -5.24
C ILE A 72 18.29 -28.18 -4.18
N ILE A 73 18.26 -27.01 -3.53
CA ILE A 73 19.31 -26.65 -2.55
C ILE A 73 19.25 -27.54 -1.30
N GLY A 74 18.06 -28.04 -0.94
CA GLY A 74 17.88 -29.07 0.07
C GLY A 74 18.67 -30.31 -0.28
N HIS A 75 18.42 -30.90 -1.45
CA HIS A 75 19.16 -32.05 -1.90
C HIS A 75 20.68 -31.78 -1.95
N LEU A 76 21.12 -30.64 -2.48
CA LEU A 76 22.54 -30.31 -2.56
C LEU A 76 23.19 -30.11 -1.19
N THR A 77 22.49 -29.50 -0.23
CA THR A 77 23.07 -29.13 1.07
C THR A 77 22.91 -30.25 2.10
N ILE A 78 21.77 -30.92 2.14
CA ILE A 78 21.42 -31.89 3.17
C ILE A 78 21.25 -33.32 2.65
N GLY A 79 21.34 -33.53 1.34
CA GLY A 79 21.27 -34.86 0.73
C GLY A 79 19.89 -35.45 0.56
N GLU A 80 18.86 -34.74 1.02
CA GLU A 80 17.44 -35.13 0.93
C GLU A 80 16.60 -33.94 0.44
N PRO A 81 15.63 -34.16 -0.47
CA PRO A 81 14.65 -33.13 -0.82
C PRO A 81 13.63 -32.90 0.30
N PHE A 82 12.90 -31.79 0.21
CA PHE A 82 11.74 -31.52 1.07
C PHE A 82 10.43 -32.00 0.46
N ASP A 83 10.47 -32.58 -0.74
CA ASP A 83 9.33 -33.08 -1.51
C ASP A 83 8.24 -32.01 -1.76
N CYS A 84 8.60 -30.72 -1.73
CA CYS A 84 7.66 -29.61 -1.95
C CYS A 84 7.04 -29.68 -3.34
N VAL A 85 7.86 -29.89 -4.37
CA VAL A 85 7.40 -30.02 -5.76
C VAL A 85 6.60 -31.30 -5.95
N LYS A 86 7.07 -32.41 -5.37
CA LYS A 86 6.42 -33.72 -5.50
C LYS A 86 5.02 -33.74 -4.89
N GLN A 87 4.84 -33.09 -3.74
CA GLN A 87 3.54 -33.05 -3.04
C GLN A 87 2.69 -31.84 -3.45
N TRP A 88 3.30 -30.84 -4.08
CA TRP A 88 2.68 -29.55 -4.43
C TRP A 88 2.17 -28.79 -3.20
N ILE A 89 2.94 -28.85 -2.11
CA ILE A 89 2.60 -28.28 -0.80
C ILE A 89 3.80 -27.49 -0.27
N HIS A 90 3.51 -26.39 0.41
CA HIS A 90 4.51 -25.56 1.09
C HIS A 90 5.11 -26.27 2.31
N SER A 91 6.44 -26.31 2.40
CA SER A 91 7.16 -26.85 3.58
C SER A 91 7.27 -25.81 4.70
N GLU A 92 6.92 -26.16 5.93
CA GLU A 92 7.08 -25.30 7.13
C GLU A 92 8.54 -24.80 7.31
N TRP A 93 9.51 -25.52 6.75
CA TRP A 93 10.93 -25.15 6.76
C TRP A 93 11.24 -23.91 5.92
N VAL A 94 10.49 -23.67 4.83
CA VAL A 94 10.66 -22.47 3.99
C VAL A 94 10.37 -21.21 4.81
N THR A 95 9.26 -21.19 5.55
CA THR A 95 8.89 -20.04 6.41
C THR A 95 9.95 -19.77 7.49
N LEU A 96 10.47 -20.83 8.11
CA LEU A 96 11.52 -20.71 9.12
C LEU A 96 12.81 -20.11 8.54
N ILE A 97 13.23 -20.53 7.35
CA ILE A 97 14.42 -19.97 6.68
C ILE A 97 14.20 -18.51 6.24
N LEU A 98 12.99 -18.13 5.82
CA LEU A 98 12.69 -16.73 5.49
C LEU A 98 12.73 -15.82 6.73
N ASP A 99 12.28 -16.33 7.90
CA ASP A 99 12.43 -15.60 9.16
C ASP A 99 13.90 -15.33 9.50
N PHE A 100 14.84 -16.21 9.12
CA PHE A 100 16.28 -15.97 9.29
C PHE A 100 16.77 -14.72 8.53
N ALA A 101 16.23 -14.42 7.34
CA ALA A 101 16.57 -13.20 6.60
C ALA A 101 16.18 -11.92 7.36
N ALA A 102 15.01 -11.91 8.02
CA ALA A 102 14.58 -10.81 8.88
C ALA A 102 15.48 -10.67 10.12
N GLN A 103 15.93 -11.78 10.70
CA GLN A 103 16.87 -11.79 11.83
C GLN A 103 18.24 -11.24 11.46
N LEU A 104 18.78 -11.61 10.30
CA LEU A 104 20.05 -11.07 9.77
C LEU A 104 19.98 -9.55 9.57
N SER A 105 18.84 -9.07 9.07
CA SER A 105 18.58 -7.64 8.87
C SER A 105 18.50 -6.88 10.21
N LEU A 106 17.77 -7.43 11.18
CA LEU A 106 17.66 -6.87 12.53
C LEU A 106 19.02 -6.82 13.25
N GLY A 107 19.81 -7.89 13.18
CA GLY A 107 21.15 -7.93 13.75
C GLY A 107 22.07 -6.86 13.16
N THR A 108 22.00 -6.65 11.85
CA THR A 108 22.77 -5.59 11.17
C THR A 108 22.33 -4.19 11.60
N PHE A 109 21.02 -3.97 11.77
CA PHE A 109 20.46 -2.72 12.28
C PHE A 109 20.92 -2.42 13.70
N LEU A 110 20.84 -3.40 14.61
CA LEU A 110 21.25 -3.25 16.00
C LEU A 110 22.75 -2.95 16.12
N ASN A 111 23.57 -3.60 15.31
CA ASN A 111 25.01 -3.33 15.23
C ASN A 111 25.32 -1.92 14.70
N ARG A 112 24.47 -1.33 13.85
CA ARG A 112 24.64 0.05 13.38
C ARG A 112 24.33 1.09 14.46
N LEU A 113 23.39 0.79 15.36
CA LEU A 113 23.02 1.67 16.47
C LEU A 113 23.92 1.51 17.71
N SER A 114 24.96 0.65 17.62
CA SER A 114 25.86 0.32 18.75
C SER A 114 25.11 -0.13 20.01
N VAL A 115 23.91 -0.70 19.86
CA VAL A 115 23.10 -1.15 20.98
C VAL A 115 23.71 -2.46 21.51
N PRO A 116 24.12 -2.53 22.79
CA PRO A 116 24.61 -3.78 23.36
C PRO A 116 23.53 -4.87 23.22
N THR A 117 23.92 -6.05 22.77
CA THR A 117 23.01 -7.18 22.50
C THR A 117 22.15 -7.57 23.71
N PHE A 118 22.64 -7.33 24.92
CA PHE A 118 21.87 -7.52 26.16
C PHE A 118 20.63 -6.60 26.25
N CYS A 119 20.74 -5.34 25.84
CA CYS A 119 19.61 -4.40 25.82
C CYS A 119 18.49 -4.85 24.87
N VAL A 120 18.87 -5.44 23.74
CA VAL A 120 17.92 -5.94 22.73
C VAL A 120 17.04 -7.04 23.31
N SER A 121 17.64 -7.95 24.10
CA SER A 121 16.93 -9.07 24.72
C SER A 121 15.86 -8.67 25.75
N LEU A 122 15.94 -7.44 26.28
CA LEU A 122 15.01 -6.86 27.26
C LEU A 122 13.77 -6.22 26.60
N PHE A 123 13.89 -5.77 25.35
CA PHE A 123 12.81 -5.05 24.63
C PHE A 123 12.23 -5.82 23.44
N LEU A 124 12.76 -7.00 23.13
CA LEU A 124 12.22 -7.89 22.10
C LEU A 124 10.82 -8.40 22.50
N PRO A 125 9.79 -8.24 21.64
CA PRO A 125 8.49 -8.84 21.87
C PRO A 125 8.59 -10.35 22.10
N THR A 126 7.84 -10.88 23.06
CA THR A 126 7.88 -12.31 23.45
C THR A 126 7.63 -13.24 22.27
N THR A 127 6.77 -12.84 21.33
CA THR A 127 6.51 -13.57 20.08
C THR A 127 7.75 -13.68 19.21
N LEU A 128 8.50 -12.58 19.02
CA LEU A 128 9.72 -12.60 18.22
C LEU A 128 10.81 -13.44 18.91
N LYS A 129 10.92 -13.31 20.24
CA LYS A 129 11.84 -14.14 21.05
C LYS A 129 11.52 -15.64 20.96
N ASN A 130 10.24 -16.00 21.00
CA ASN A 130 9.80 -17.39 20.87
C ASN A 130 10.01 -17.93 19.45
N ASN A 131 9.74 -17.13 18.42
CA ASN A 131 10.00 -17.50 17.03
C ASN A 131 11.49 -17.72 16.78
N LEU A 132 12.36 -16.83 17.29
CA LEU A 132 13.82 -16.97 17.27
C LEU A 132 14.29 -18.31 17.90
N ILE A 133 13.75 -18.65 19.07
CA ILE A 133 14.10 -19.89 19.78
C ILE A 133 13.57 -21.13 19.05
N SER A 134 12.35 -21.06 18.49
CA SER A 134 11.75 -22.17 17.74
C SER A 134 12.50 -22.45 16.43
N HIS A 135 12.91 -21.39 15.73
CA HIS A 135 13.75 -21.47 14.53
C HIS A 135 15.07 -22.17 14.84
N ASP A 136 15.80 -21.71 15.86
CA ASP A 136 17.06 -22.34 16.22
C ASP A 136 16.84 -23.80 16.65
N ARG A 137 15.81 -24.15 17.44
CA ARG A 137 15.56 -25.55 17.84
C ARG A 137 15.30 -26.52 16.67
N VAL A 138 14.46 -26.13 15.71
CA VAL A 138 14.07 -27.01 14.58
C VAL A 138 15.21 -27.14 13.56
N THR A 139 15.84 -26.02 13.23
CA THR A 139 16.93 -25.95 12.25
C THR A 139 18.20 -26.60 12.81
N ASP A 140 18.50 -26.40 14.10
CA ASP A 140 19.66 -27.01 14.75
C ASP A 140 19.48 -28.53 14.88
N GLY A 141 18.27 -29.02 15.17
CA GLY A 141 18.01 -30.45 15.33
C GLY A 141 18.27 -31.28 14.07
N LYS A 142 17.92 -30.78 12.88
CA LYS A 142 18.17 -31.47 11.61
C LYS A 142 19.62 -31.31 11.14
N ILE A 143 20.19 -30.11 11.23
CA ILE A 143 21.60 -29.88 10.83
C ILE A 143 22.56 -30.64 11.74
N PHE A 144 22.25 -30.76 13.03
CA PHE A 144 23.08 -31.54 13.95
C PHE A 144 23.05 -33.04 13.65
N ARG A 145 21.88 -33.60 13.29
CA ARG A 145 21.79 -34.99 12.82
C ARG A 145 22.61 -35.21 11.56
N LEU A 146 22.55 -34.29 10.60
CA LEU A 146 23.37 -34.35 9.38
C LEU A 146 24.88 -34.33 9.69
N ILE A 147 25.33 -33.45 10.58
CA ILE A 147 26.73 -33.40 11.02
C ILE A 147 27.15 -34.72 11.69
N GLN A 148 26.25 -35.34 12.47
CA GLN A 148 26.50 -36.63 13.12
C GLN A 148 26.54 -37.79 12.12
N ASP A 149 25.58 -37.87 11.21
CA ASP A 149 25.47 -38.91 10.20
C ASP A 149 26.63 -38.86 9.21
N SER A 150 27.05 -37.66 8.79
CA SER A 150 28.22 -37.43 7.92
C SER A 150 29.56 -37.81 8.58
N LYS A 151 29.69 -37.64 9.91
CA LYS A 151 30.89 -37.99 10.70
C LYS A 151 30.91 -39.44 11.17
N GLY A 152 29.76 -40.11 11.27
CA GLY A 152 29.60 -41.48 11.76
C GLY A 152 29.78 -42.59 10.70
N GLN A 153 30.04 -42.25 9.44
CA GLN A 153 30.29 -43.23 8.38
C GLN A 153 31.71 -43.80 8.48
N ASP A 154 31.82 -44.99 9.08
CA ASP A 154 33.06 -45.75 9.28
C ASP A 154 33.58 -46.36 7.95
N ASP A 155 34.90 -46.56 7.89
CA ASP A 155 35.76 -46.82 6.70
C ASP A 155 35.42 -48.05 5.81
N LYS A 156 34.33 -48.79 6.08
CA LYS A 156 33.92 -50.01 5.36
C LYS A 156 32.92 -49.79 4.21
N HIS A 157 32.41 -48.57 4.00
CA HIS A 157 31.49 -48.23 2.90
C HIS A 157 32.14 -47.39 1.78
N LYS A 158 33.45 -47.49 1.59
CA LYS A 158 34.21 -46.87 0.48
C LYS A 158 33.77 -47.30 -0.93
N GLN A 159 32.87 -48.28 -1.08
CA GLN A 159 32.34 -48.74 -2.38
C GLN A 159 31.00 -48.10 -2.81
N SER A 160 30.34 -47.31 -1.96
CA SER A 160 29.13 -46.54 -2.34
C SER A 160 29.49 -45.10 -2.72
N LEU A 161 30.41 -44.94 -3.66
CA LEU A 161 30.92 -43.66 -4.19
C LEU A 161 29.92 -42.92 -5.10
N GLN A 162 28.64 -42.81 -4.72
CA GLN A 162 27.62 -42.15 -5.56
C GLN A 162 26.77 -41.07 -4.88
N LYS A 163 26.94 -40.80 -3.58
CA LYS A 163 26.17 -39.75 -2.88
C LYS A 163 27.07 -38.95 -1.93
N SER A 164 28.01 -38.20 -2.49
CA SER A 164 28.63 -37.08 -1.77
C SER A 164 27.81 -35.84 -2.12
N TYR A 165 27.27 -35.15 -1.12
CA TYR A 165 26.54 -33.90 -1.36
C TYR A 165 27.44 -32.69 -1.09
N PHE A 166 27.02 -31.54 -1.59
CA PHE A 166 27.80 -30.30 -1.62
C PHE A 166 28.36 -29.91 -0.24
N PHE A 167 27.56 -30.08 0.83
CA PHE A 167 27.93 -29.69 2.19
C PHE A 167 28.60 -30.82 3.00
N ASP A 168 28.39 -32.09 2.64
CA ASP A 168 29.04 -33.25 3.29
C ASP A 168 30.58 -33.12 3.22
N ARG A 169 31.06 -32.65 2.07
CA ARG A 169 32.47 -32.36 1.86
C ARG A 169 32.97 -31.24 2.77
N THR A 170 32.21 -30.16 2.94
CA THR A 170 32.55 -29.09 3.89
C THR A 170 32.58 -29.63 5.32
N ILE A 171 31.63 -30.49 5.71
CA ILE A 171 31.60 -31.12 7.04
C ILE A 171 32.84 -31.99 7.29
N ARG A 172 33.36 -32.64 6.24
CA ARG A 172 34.51 -33.57 6.31
C ARG A 172 35.87 -32.91 6.16
N GLU A 173 35.99 -31.89 5.30
CA GLU A 173 37.26 -31.30 4.89
C GLU A 173 37.55 -29.93 5.52
N SER A 174 36.57 -29.25 6.13
CA SER A 174 36.79 -27.94 6.77
C SER A 174 37.23 -28.05 8.23
N GLU A 175 37.85 -26.98 8.75
CA GLU A 175 38.25 -26.87 10.17
C GLU A 175 37.16 -26.24 11.04
N PHE A 176 35.96 -26.05 10.48
CA PHE A 176 34.84 -25.42 11.16
C PHE A 176 34.33 -26.23 12.34
N ASP A 177 34.10 -25.53 13.46
CA ASP A 177 33.39 -26.09 14.60
C ASP A 177 31.91 -26.39 14.23
N PRO A 178 31.20 -27.23 15.00
CA PRO A 178 29.81 -27.59 14.70
C PRO A 178 28.84 -26.40 14.63
N VAL A 179 29.09 -25.33 15.37
CA VAL A 179 28.26 -24.10 15.33
C VAL A 179 28.53 -23.35 14.03
N HIS A 180 29.79 -23.25 13.62
CA HIS A 180 30.19 -22.61 12.38
C HIS A 180 29.63 -23.34 11.15
N LEU A 181 29.79 -24.67 11.09
CA LEU A 181 29.17 -25.50 10.04
C LEU A 181 27.67 -25.25 9.94
N ARG A 182 26.98 -25.23 11.08
CA ARG A 182 25.54 -25.02 11.12
C ARG A 182 25.11 -23.66 10.57
N GLU A 183 25.83 -22.60 10.89
CA GLU A 183 25.50 -21.26 10.37
C GLU A 183 25.82 -21.13 8.87
N GLN A 184 26.85 -21.83 8.36
CA GLN A 184 27.11 -21.88 6.91
C GLN A 184 26.02 -22.65 6.16
N ALA A 185 25.55 -23.78 6.69
CA ALA A 185 24.44 -24.54 6.11
C ALA A 185 23.16 -23.69 6.00
N LYS A 186 22.80 -22.96 7.08
CA LYS A 186 21.66 -22.03 7.07
C LYS A 186 21.79 -20.97 5.98
N VAL A 187 22.97 -20.37 5.83
CA VAL A 187 23.25 -19.35 4.81
C VAL A 187 23.17 -19.94 3.41
N MET A 188 23.70 -21.14 3.18
CA MET A 188 23.64 -21.80 1.87
C MET A 188 22.21 -22.14 1.45
N MET A 189 21.40 -22.69 2.37
CA MET A 189 20.00 -22.99 2.09
C MET A 189 19.21 -21.72 1.75
N LEU A 190 19.36 -20.65 2.54
CA LEU A 190 18.70 -19.36 2.25
C LEU A 190 19.18 -18.78 0.92
N ALA A 191 20.50 -18.72 0.71
CA ALA A 191 21.09 -18.09 -0.47
C ALA A 191 20.75 -18.84 -1.75
N GLY A 192 20.76 -20.18 -1.74
CA GLY A 192 20.50 -20.99 -2.94
C GLY A 192 19.02 -21.11 -3.31
N SER A 193 18.11 -21.13 -2.33
CA SER A 193 16.67 -21.25 -2.61
C SER A 193 16.03 -19.91 -3.00
N GLU A 194 16.01 -18.96 -2.06
CA GLU A 194 15.18 -17.77 -2.16
C GLU A 194 15.67 -16.82 -3.25
N THR A 195 17.00 -16.67 -3.40
CA THR A 195 17.54 -15.73 -4.40
C THR A 195 17.29 -16.19 -5.82
N THR A 196 17.47 -17.49 -6.11
CA THR A 196 17.20 -18.05 -7.44
C THR A 196 15.70 -18.04 -7.75
N ALA A 197 14.84 -18.38 -6.78
CA ALA A 197 13.39 -18.33 -6.96
C ALA A 197 12.89 -16.91 -7.24
N THR A 198 13.38 -15.92 -6.47
CA THR A 198 13.07 -14.50 -6.67
C THR A 198 13.47 -14.06 -8.07
N PHE A 199 14.67 -14.45 -8.53
CA PHE A 199 15.12 -14.15 -9.88
C PHE A 199 14.21 -14.78 -10.95
N LEU A 200 13.93 -16.08 -10.85
CA LEU A 200 13.09 -16.83 -11.79
C LEU A 200 11.68 -16.25 -11.88
N ALA A 201 11.09 -15.86 -10.75
CA ALA A 201 9.81 -15.17 -10.71
C ALA A 201 9.90 -13.82 -11.44
N GLY A 202 10.89 -12.99 -11.09
CA GLY A 202 11.11 -11.67 -11.67
C GLY A 202 11.30 -11.70 -13.19
N ILE A 203 12.15 -12.60 -13.70
CA ILE A 203 12.39 -12.73 -15.13
C ILE A 203 11.18 -13.30 -15.88
N THR A 204 10.43 -14.22 -15.28
CA THR A 204 9.16 -14.72 -15.85
C THR A 204 8.16 -13.58 -16.00
N TYR A 205 8.02 -12.71 -14.99
CA TYR A 205 7.19 -11.52 -15.07
C TYR A 205 7.68 -10.53 -16.15
N LEU A 206 8.98 -10.26 -16.24
CA LEU A 206 9.56 -9.37 -17.25
C LEU A 206 9.29 -9.88 -18.66
N LEU A 207 9.43 -11.19 -18.90
CA LEU A 207 9.10 -11.81 -20.19
C LEU A 207 7.61 -11.69 -20.52
N LEU A 208 6.72 -11.98 -19.56
CA LEU A 208 5.27 -11.85 -19.74
C LEU A 208 4.80 -10.41 -20.00
N LYS A 209 5.49 -9.41 -19.44
CA LYS A 209 5.23 -7.99 -19.73
C LYS A 209 5.83 -7.49 -21.03
N ASN A 210 6.71 -8.26 -21.66
CA ASN A 210 7.35 -7.93 -22.94
C ASN A 210 7.15 -9.09 -23.93
N PRO A 211 5.94 -9.27 -24.50
CA PRO A 211 5.60 -10.42 -25.33
C PRO A 211 6.54 -10.61 -26.53
N GLU A 212 7.01 -9.52 -27.15
CA GLU A 212 7.97 -9.59 -28.26
C GLU A 212 9.28 -10.27 -27.85
N THR A 213 9.76 -9.97 -26.64
CA THR A 213 10.97 -10.58 -26.07
C THR A 213 10.75 -12.05 -25.73
N LEU A 214 9.58 -12.40 -25.18
CA LEU A 214 9.23 -13.79 -24.91
C LEU A 214 9.15 -14.61 -26.20
N VAL A 215 8.52 -14.08 -27.26
CA VAL A 215 8.44 -14.74 -28.57
C VAL A 215 9.83 -14.96 -29.17
N LYS A 216 10.73 -13.98 -29.10
CA LYS A 216 12.13 -14.14 -29.55
C LYS A 216 12.85 -15.25 -28.79
N LEU A 217 12.70 -15.29 -27.47
CA LEU A 217 13.28 -16.34 -26.63
C LEU A 217 12.68 -17.73 -26.94
N GLN A 218 11.36 -17.81 -27.11
CA GLN A 218 10.66 -19.03 -27.52
C GLN A 218 11.17 -19.54 -28.87
N ASN A 219 11.35 -18.64 -29.85
CA ASN A 219 11.89 -19.00 -31.15
C ASN A 219 13.33 -19.52 -31.06
N GLU A 220 14.20 -18.87 -30.29
CA GLU A 220 15.58 -19.34 -30.08
C GLU A 220 15.59 -20.74 -29.46
N VAL A 221 14.83 -20.95 -28.38
CA VAL A 221 14.79 -22.21 -27.64
C VAL A 221 14.15 -23.34 -28.45
N ARG A 222 12.97 -23.12 -29.04
CA ARG A 222 12.21 -24.16 -29.74
C ARG A 222 12.80 -24.52 -31.11
N SER A 223 13.63 -23.65 -31.70
CA SER A 223 14.41 -24.00 -32.91
C SER A 223 15.72 -24.70 -32.60
N ALA A 224 16.28 -24.51 -31.40
CA ALA A 224 17.55 -25.11 -30.98
C ALA A 224 17.42 -26.58 -30.54
N PHE A 225 16.24 -27.02 -30.11
CA PHE A 225 16.02 -28.37 -29.56
C PHE A 225 14.83 -29.07 -30.18
N THR A 226 14.97 -30.38 -30.41
CA THR A 226 13.89 -31.24 -30.92
C THR A 226 13.24 -32.08 -29.82
N SER A 227 13.91 -32.26 -28.67
CA SER A 227 13.33 -32.92 -27.50
C SER A 227 13.84 -32.34 -26.17
N LYS A 228 13.07 -32.51 -25.09
CA LYS A 228 13.46 -32.09 -23.73
C LYS A 228 14.79 -32.70 -23.28
N LYS A 229 15.12 -33.91 -23.75
CA LYS A 229 16.37 -34.62 -23.38
C LYS A 229 17.63 -33.97 -23.95
N GLU A 230 17.50 -33.08 -24.93
CA GLU A 230 18.63 -32.33 -25.51
C GLU A 230 18.96 -31.07 -24.69
N ILE A 231 18.09 -30.68 -23.76
CA ILE A 231 18.26 -29.51 -22.89
C ILE A 231 19.16 -29.93 -21.72
N THR A 232 20.44 -29.58 -21.83
CA THR A 232 21.46 -29.83 -20.81
C THR A 232 22.18 -28.53 -20.50
N LYS A 233 22.92 -28.48 -19.39
CA LYS A 233 23.77 -27.33 -19.06
C LYS A 233 24.61 -26.85 -20.25
N ASP A 234 25.29 -27.76 -20.95
CA ASP A 234 26.19 -27.39 -22.05
C ASP A 234 25.44 -26.94 -23.31
N SER A 235 24.25 -27.50 -23.56
CA SER A 235 23.47 -27.11 -24.73
C SER A 235 22.82 -25.73 -24.55
N THR A 236 22.39 -25.40 -23.32
CA THR A 236 21.86 -24.06 -22.99
C THR A 236 22.92 -22.94 -23.03
N LEU A 237 24.22 -23.26 -22.96
CA LEU A 237 25.29 -22.26 -23.10
C LEU A 237 25.36 -21.63 -24.49
N LYS A 238 24.82 -22.31 -25.52
CA LYS A 238 24.85 -21.85 -26.92
C LYS A 238 23.78 -20.80 -27.23
N LEU A 239 22.79 -20.64 -26.36
CA LEU A 239 21.66 -19.73 -26.52
C LEU A 239 22.08 -18.31 -26.13
N GLN A 240 22.34 -17.48 -27.13
CA GLN A 240 22.86 -16.12 -26.95
C GLN A 240 21.77 -15.17 -26.44
N TYR A 241 20.55 -15.29 -26.95
CA TYR A 241 19.44 -14.46 -26.53
C TYR A 241 18.98 -14.81 -25.11
N LEU A 242 18.90 -16.09 -24.76
CA LEU A 242 18.70 -16.53 -23.36
C LEU A 242 19.75 -15.91 -22.43
N SER A 243 21.03 -15.91 -22.84
CA SER A 243 22.09 -15.32 -22.02
C SER A 243 21.83 -13.82 -21.80
N GLY A 244 21.40 -13.09 -22.83
CA GLY A 244 21.03 -11.69 -22.69
C GLY A 244 19.77 -11.45 -21.86
N VAL A 245 18.78 -12.34 -21.93
CA VAL A 245 17.58 -12.31 -21.09
C VAL A 245 17.96 -12.45 -19.61
N ILE A 246 18.85 -13.38 -19.29
CA ILE A 246 19.28 -13.62 -17.91
C ILE A 246 20.08 -12.42 -17.36
N GLU A 247 21.03 -11.89 -18.12
CA GLU A 247 21.82 -10.72 -17.71
C GLU A 247 20.94 -9.48 -17.52
N GLU A 248 20.03 -9.20 -18.47
CA GLU A 248 19.10 -8.07 -18.35
C GLU A 248 18.10 -8.27 -17.21
N GLY A 249 17.66 -9.51 -16.98
CA GLY A 249 16.85 -9.89 -15.84
C GLY A 249 17.53 -9.58 -14.52
N HIS A 250 18.80 -9.95 -14.38
CA HIS A 250 19.56 -9.66 -13.17
C HIS A 250 19.84 -8.17 -12.99
N ARG A 251 19.97 -7.41 -14.08
CA ARG A 251 20.14 -5.95 -14.04
C ARG A 251 18.89 -5.26 -13.48
N LEU A 252 17.71 -5.62 -13.96
CA LEU A 252 16.44 -5.01 -13.53
C LEU A 252 15.93 -5.58 -12.21
N PHE A 253 16.06 -6.89 -12.00
CA PHE A 253 15.52 -7.60 -10.84
C PHE A 253 16.60 -8.41 -10.09
N PRO A 254 17.64 -7.77 -9.54
CA PRO A 254 18.64 -8.48 -8.75
C PRO A 254 18.00 -8.93 -7.41
N PRO A 255 18.02 -10.23 -7.06
CA PRO A 255 17.48 -10.71 -5.79
C PRO A 255 18.13 -10.09 -4.55
N ALA A 256 19.42 -9.75 -4.67
CA ALA A 256 20.18 -9.02 -3.66
C ALA A 256 20.58 -7.63 -4.22
N PRO A 257 19.69 -6.63 -4.17
CA PRO A 257 19.94 -5.32 -4.78
C PRO A 257 21.02 -4.50 -4.08
N PHE A 258 21.40 -4.88 -2.86
CA PHE A 258 22.35 -4.20 -1.99
C PHE A 258 23.76 -4.80 -2.06
N GLY A 259 24.79 -3.98 -1.82
CA GLY A 259 26.16 -4.45 -1.71
C GLY A 259 26.52 -5.01 -0.33
N LEU A 260 27.44 -5.98 -0.29
CA LEU A 260 27.99 -6.48 0.97
C LEU A 260 28.86 -5.39 1.65
N PRO A 261 28.70 -5.19 2.97
CA PRO A 261 29.39 -4.14 3.71
C PRO A 261 30.91 -4.38 3.77
N ARG A 262 31.69 -3.30 3.66
CA ARG A 262 33.16 -3.28 3.76
C ARG A 262 33.58 -2.19 4.73
N VAL A 263 34.63 -2.43 5.48
CA VAL A 263 35.20 -1.43 6.39
C VAL A 263 36.32 -0.68 5.65
N CYS A 264 36.28 0.65 5.67
CA CYS A 264 37.30 1.49 5.07
C CYS A 264 38.62 1.36 5.85
N PRO A 265 39.74 1.04 5.16
CA PRO A 265 41.06 1.06 5.79
C PRO A 265 41.54 2.50 6.08
N PRO A 266 42.64 2.68 6.84
CA PRO A 266 43.30 3.98 6.96
C PRO A 266 43.61 4.58 5.58
N GLY A 267 43.30 5.86 5.40
CA GLY A 267 43.58 6.59 4.15
C GLY A 267 42.68 6.22 2.96
N ALA A 268 41.51 5.60 3.19
CA ALA A 268 40.58 5.24 2.13
C ALA A 268 40.10 6.49 1.34
N MET A 269 40.20 6.41 0.01
CA MET A 269 39.68 7.42 -0.92
C MET A 269 38.59 6.78 -1.78
N ILE A 270 37.38 7.34 -1.75
CA ILE A 270 36.25 6.90 -2.58
C ILE A 270 35.74 8.10 -3.36
N ASP A 271 35.74 8.00 -4.69
CA ASP A 271 35.33 9.08 -5.60
C ASP A 271 36.04 10.42 -5.33
N GLY A 272 37.33 10.36 -5.02
CA GLY A 272 38.13 11.56 -4.69
C GLY A 272 37.90 12.13 -3.29
N CYS A 273 37.00 11.55 -2.49
CA CYS A 273 36.76 11.95 -1.11
C CYS A 273 37.50 11.04 -0.12
N ALA A 274 38.15 11.64 0.88
CA ALA A 274 38.72 10.90 2.01
C ALA A 274 37.59 10.37 2.90
N VAL A 275 37.56 9.06 3.12
CA VAL A 275 36.58 8.38 3.96
C VAL A 275 37.27 7.93 5.25
N PRO A 276 36.76 8.32 6.44
CA PRO A 276 37.39 7.93 7.71
C PRO A 276 37.56 6.42 7.85
N GLU A 277 38.68 6.01 8.45
CA GLU A 277 38.93 4.62 8.83
C GLU A 277 37.78 4.09 9.69
N GLY A 278 37.42 2.81 9.48
CA GLY A 278 36.33 2.18 10.23
C GLY A 278 34.93 2.44 9.65
N THR A 279 34.79 3.36 8.68
CA THR A 279 33.51 3.61 8.00
C THR A 279 33.05 2.36 7.23
N VAL A 280 31.78 1.98 7.38
CA VAL A 280 31.21 0.86 6.64
C VAL A 280 30.57 1.34 5.33
N VAL A 281 31.09 0.87 4.21
CA VAL A 281 30.63 1.23 2.85
C VAL A 281 30.16 0.00 2.07
N SER A 282 29.31 0.20 1.08
CA SER A 282 28.87 -0.83 0.13
C SER A 282 28.53 -0.18 -1.21
N VAL A 283 28.55 -0.97 -2.28
CA VAL A 283 28.12 -0.51 -3.62
C VAL A 283 26.67 -0.93 -3.85
N ASP A 284 25.80 0.03 -4.16
CA ASP A 284 24.39 -0.24 -4.44
C ASP A 284 24.20 -0.69 -5.90
N SER A 285 24.09 -2.01 -6.09
CA SER A 285 24.03 -2.62 -7.42
C SER A 285 22.76 -2.27 -8.19
N PHE A 286 21.64 -2.08 -7.49
CA PHE A 286 20.37 -1.69 -8.08
C PHE A 286 20.45 -0.27 -8.63
N THR A 287 20.94 0.68 -7.83
CA THR A 287 21.09 2.09 -8.23
C THR A 287 22.01 2.21 -9.43
N MET A 288 23.16 1.52 -9.42
CA MET A 288 24.07 1.53 -10.57
C MET A 288 23.44 0.99 -11.85
N SER A 289 22.60 -0.04 -11.72
CA SER A 289 21.91 -0.69 -12.83
C SER A 289 20.76 0.14 -13.40
N HIS A 290 20.22 1.09 -12.62
CA HIS A 290 19.12 1.99 -13.01
C HIS A 290 19.58 3.43 -13.28
N ASP A 291 20.90 3.68 -13.26
CA ASP A 291 21.45 5.01 -13.50
C ASP A 291 21.62 5.29 -15.00
N ALA A 292 21.02 6.39 -15.48
CA ALA A 292 21.11 6.82 -16.87
C ALA A 292 22.55 7.15 -17.33
N ARG A 293 23.49 7.39 -16.39
CA ARG A 293 24.93 7.53 -16.68
C ARG A 293 25.57 6.22 -17.13
N ASN A 294 25.01 5.09 -16.70
CA ASN A 294 25.51 3.75 -17.03
C ASN A 294 24.67 3.07 -18.11
N PHE A 295 23.36 3.24 -18.11
CA PHE A 295 22.45 2.55 -19.03
C PHE A 295 21.48 3.53 -19.70
N SER A 296 21.43 3.51 -21.03
CA SER A 296 20.38 4.16 -21.82
C SER A 296 19.01 3.53 -21.55
N ASP A 297 17.95 4.31 -21.32
CA ASP A 297 16.62 3.80 -20.92
C ASP A 297 16.71 2.74 -19.79
N PRO A 298 17.24 3.12 -18.60
CA PRO A 298 17.64 2.16 -17.58
C PRO A 298 16.50 1.25 -17.09
N ASP A 299 15.26 1.73 -17.12
CA ASP A 299 14.10 0.96 -16.61
C ASP A 299 13.50 -0.01 -17.66
N VAL A 300 13.96 0.03 -18.92
CA VAL A 300 13.42 -0.80 -20.01
C VAL A 300 14.13 -2.15 -20.06
N PHE A 301 13.34 -3.23 -20.08
CA PHE A 301 13.82 -4.60 -20.26
C PHE A 301 14.22 -4.85 -21.72
N ARG A 302 15.53 -4.84 -21.98
CA ARG A 302 16.11 -4.96 -23.32
C ARG A 302 17.29 -5.96 -23.33
N PRO A 303 17.02 -7.27 -23.49
CA PRO A 303 18.07 -8.30 -23.57
C PRO A 303 19.14 -8.04 -24.63
N GLU A 304 18.79 -7.32 -25.70
CA GLU A 304 19.68 -6.94 -26.80
C GLU A 304 20.89 -6.12 -26.33
N ARG A 305 20.90 -5.58 -25.10
CA ARG A 305 22.10 -4.93 -24.54
C ARG A 305 23.30 -5.85 -24.41
N TRP A 306 23.02 -7.13 -24.20
CA TRP A 306 24.00 -8.16 -23.86
C TRP A 306 24.33 -9.04 -25.07
N VAL A 307 23.71 -8.80 -26.22
CA VAL A 307 23.82 -9.62 -27.44
C VAL A 307 24.28 -8.74 -28.60
N GLY A 308 25.16 -9.24 -29.47
CA GLY A 308 25.52 -8.56 -30.72
C GLY A 308 26.40 -7.30 -30.61
N GLY A 309 26.87 -6.92 -29.41
CA GLY A 309 28.00 -6.01 -29.20
C GLY A 309 27.79 -4.53 -29.55
N GLY A 310 26.57 -3.99 -29.38
CA GLY A 310 26.18 -2.71 -29.98
C GLY A 310 25.65 -1.60 -29.06
N THR A 311 25.84 -1.65 -27.74
CA THR A 311 25.33 -0.58 -26.85
C THR A 311 26.41 0.39 -26.37
N ARG A 312 25.99 1.62 -26.06
CA ARG A 312 26.81 2.61 -25.35
C ARG A 312 26.78 2.41 -23.83
N ASP A 313 26.14 1.34 -23.36
CA ASP A 313 25.92 1.11 -21.93
C ASP A 313 27.17 0.58 -21.24
N ASN A 314 27.39 1.01 -20.00
CA ASN A 314 28.40 0.47 -19.12
C ASN A 314 27.92 -0.83 -18.48
N LEU A 315 27.98 -1.93 -19.23
CA LEU A 315 27.57 -3.26 -18.77
C LEU A 315 28.29 -3.71 -17.49
N ALA A 316 29.51 -3.23 -17.27
CA ALA A 316 30.28 -3.55 -16.06
C ALA A 316 29.67 -2.98 -14.77
N ALA A 317 28.74 -2.02 -14.87
CA ALA A 317 28.01 -1.45 -13.74
C ALA A 317 26.96 -2.41 -13.15
N SER A 318 26.52 -3.44 -13.89
CA SER A 318 25.66 -4.48 -13.35
C SER A 318 26.50 -5.64 -12.83
N ARG A 319 26.53 -5.81 -11.50
CA ARG A 319 27.29 -6.87 -10.80
C ARG A 319 26.45 -7.57 -9.72
N PRO A 320 25.37 -8.28 -10.11
CA PRO A 320 24.44 -8.94 -9.19
C PRO A 320 25.13 -9.97 -8.26
N PHE A 321 26.23 -10.58 -8.73
CA PHE A 321 27.00 -11.56 -7.96
C PHE A 321 28.29 -11.00 -7.33
N SER A 322 28.46 -9.66 -7.30
CA SER A 322 29.71 -9.01 -6.83
C SER A 322 30.94 -9.43 -7.66
N ILE A 323 32.15 -8.99 -7.28
CA ILE A 323 33.40 -9.26 -8.00
C ILE A 323 34.55 -9.62 -7.04
N GLY A 324 35.58 -10.28 -7.59
CA GLY A 324 36.82 -10.61 -6.89
C GLY A 324 36.62 -11.56 -5.71
N ARG A 325 37.36 -11.33 -4.62
CA ARG A 325 37.32 -12.19 -3.41
C ARG A 325 35.96 -12.21 -2.69
N ARG A 326 35.07 -11.27 -3.02
CA ARG A 326 33.71 -11.14 -2.47
C ARG A 326 32.63 -11.54 -3.47
N ALA A 327 33.02 -12.15 -4.61
CA ALA A 327 32.05 -12.68 -5.57
C ALA A 327 31.27 -13.85 -4.95
N CYS A 328 29.98 -13.96 -5.26
CA CYS A 328 29.13 -15.06 -4.82
C CYS A 328 29.79 -16.41 -5.15
N LEU A 329 29.84 -17.32 -4.19
CA LEU A 329 30.39 -18.67 -4.40
C LEU A 329 29.47 -19.52 -5.28
N GLY A 330 28.15 -19.36 -5.12
CA GLY A 330 27.13 -20.12 -5.83
C GLY A 330 26.75 -19.61 -7.22
N PHE A 331 27.43 -18.60 -7.77
CA PHE A 331 26.98 -17.97 -9.02
C PHE A 331 26.85 -18.96 -10.18
N LYS A 332 27.78 -19.92 -10.30
CA LYS A 332 27.72 -20.94 -11.37
C LYS A 332 26.49 -21.83 -11.27
N ILE A 333 26.06 -22.17 -10.05
CA ILE A 333 24.86 -22.97 -9.79
C ILE A 333 23.63 -22.14 -10.11
N ALA A 334 23.57 -20.88 -9.63
CA ALA A 334 22.45 -19.98 -9.90
C ALA A 334 22.21 -19.78 -11.42
N TYR A 335 23.27 -19.57 -12.21
CA TYR A 335 23.13 -19.48 -13.67
C TYR A 335 22.71 -20.81 -14.31
N MET A 336 23.18 -21.95 -13.79
CA MET A 336 22.81 -23.28 -14.27
C MET A 336 21.33 -23.59 -14.00
N GLU A 337 20.84 -23.30 -12.80
CA GLU A 337 19.42 -23.39 -12.43
C GLU A 337 18.57 -22.48 -13.32
N ALA A 338 18.92 -21.19 -13.37
CA ALA A 338 18.19 -20.21 -14.16
C ALA A 338 18.06 -20.61 -15.63
N ARG A 339 19.17 -21.02 -16.26
CA ARG A 339 19.18 -21.46 -17.67
C ARG A 339 18.31 -22.70 -17.88
N THR A 340 18.53 -23.73 -17.07
CA THR A 340 17.84 -25.03 -17.25
C THR A 340 16.34 -24.88 -17.05
N ILE A 341 15.93 -24.20 -15.98
CA ILE A 341 14.52 -24.01 -15.64
C ILE A 341 13.82 -23.14 -16.68
N LEU A 342 14.40 -21.99 -17.07
CA LEU A 342 13.79 -21.12 -18.08
C LEU A 342 13.67 -21.80 -19.43
N VAL A 343 14.72 -22.50 -19.89
CA VAL A 343 14.68 -23.21 -21.19
C VAL A 343 13.63 -24.31 -21.17
N MET A 344 13.57 -25.12 -20.11
CA MET A 344 12.55 -26.17 -19.98
C MET A 344 11.13 -25.60 -19.93
N MET A 345 10.91 -24.50 -19.22
CA MET A 345 9.62 -23.80 -19.17
C MET A 345 9.21 -23.23 -20.54
N VAL A 346 10.14 -22.57 -21.25
CA VAL A 346 9.91 -21.91 -22.55
C VAL A 346 9.65 -22.96 -23.64
N TYR A 347 10.42 -24.05 -23.60
CA TYR A 347 10.28 -25.16 -24.52
C TYR A 347 8.94 -25.88 -24.32
N THR A 348 8.52 -26.08 -23.07
CA THR A 348 7.34 -26.91 -22.76
C THR A 348 6.01 -26.16 -22.86
N TYR A 349 5.97 -24.89 -22.43
CA TYR A 349 4.71 -24.18 -22.21
C TYR A 349 4.65 -22.84 -22.95
N ASP A 350 3.43 -22.46 -23.35
CA ASP A 350 3.08 -21.07 -23.66
C ASP A 350 2.56 -20.41 -22.39
N TRP A 351 3.00 -19.18 -22.12
CA TRP A 351 2.74 -18.51 -20.86
C TRP A 351 1.83 -17.29 -21.07
N GLU A 352 0.89 -17.10 -20.16
CA GLU A 352 0.06 -15.89 -20.11
C GLU A 352 -0.04 -15.37 -18.68
N LEU A 353 -0.15 -14.05 -18.56
CA LEU A 353 -0.30 -13.41 -17.25
C LEU A 353 -1.77 -13.34 -16.88
N VAL A 354 -2.20 -14.19 -15.94
CA VAL A 354 -3.60 -14.26 -15.46
C VAL A 354 -4.12 -12.92 -14.95
N ASN A 355 -3.25 -12.08 -14.38
CA ASN A 355 -3.58 -10.71 -14.00
C ASN A 355 -2.79 -9.69 -14.86
N PRO A 356 -3.37 -9.19 -15.97
CA PRO A 356 -2.73 -8.20 -16.84
C PRO A 356 -2.39 -6.89 -16.12
N ASP A 357 -3.11 -6.55 -15.04
CA ASP A 357 -2.91 -5.34 -14.24
C ASP A 357 -1.81 -5.48 -13.19
N LEU A 358 -1.17 -6.64 -13.05
CA LEU A 358 -0.07 -6.83 -12.11
C LEU A 358 1.09 -5.88 -12.49
N ARG A 359 1.56 -5.06 -11.54
CA ARG A 359 2.64 -4.08 -11.77
C ARG A 359 3.78 -4.23 -10.76
N TRP A 360 4.49 -5.36 -10.71
CA TRP A 360 5.57 -5.56 -9.71
C TRP A 360 6.59 -4.43 -9.65
N PHE A 361 7.05 -3.95 -10.80
CA PHE A 361 8.02 -2.83 -10.86
C PHE A 361 7.38 -1.49 -10.61
N GLU A 362 6.16 -1.21 -11.12
CA GLU A 362 5.52 0.06 -10.82
C GLU A 362 5.03 0.10 -9.39
N GLU A 363 4.76 -0.99 -8.68
CA GLU A 363 4.40 -0.99 -7.26
C GLU A 363 5.62 -0.72 -6.38
N PHE A 364 6.77 -1.30 -6.72
CA PHE A 364 8.06 -1.00 -6.06
C PHE A 364 8.52 0.43 -6.38
N LEU A 365 8.47 0.85 -7.65
CA LEU A 365 8.83 2.20 -8.10
C LEU A 365 7.77 3.23 -7.74
N LEU A 366 6.46 2.93 -7.67
CA LEU A 366 5.41 3.82 -7.12
C LEU A 366 5.59 3.95 -5.62
N SER A 367 6.03 2.93 -4.90
CA SER A 367 6.31 3.14 -3.47
C SER A 367 7.35 4.24 -3.27
N ARG A 368 8.34 4.35 -4.17
CA ARG A 368 9.31 5.47 -4.23
C ARG A 368 8.81 6.71 -4.98
N ARG A 369 8.04 6.57 -6.06
CA ARG A 369 7.51 7.68 -6.88
C ARG A 369 6.26 8.32 -6.29
N LEU A 370 5.56 7.68 -5.36
CA LEU A 370 4.48 8.30 -4.57
C LEU A 370 5.06 9.06 -3.38
N GLU A 371 6.24 8.67 -2.88
CA GLU A 371 7.07 9.54 -2.03
C GLU A 371 7.54 10.78 -2.83
N ALA A 372 7.89 10.61 -4.12
CA ALA A 372 8.23 11.71 -5.03
C ALA A 372 7.03 12.50 -5.61
N GLY A 373 5.85 11.86 -5.69
CA GLY A 373 4.65 12.33 -6.37
C GLY A 373 3.71 13.11 -5.46
N ALA A 374 4.05 13.23 -4.17
CA ALA A 374 3.47 14.19 -3.25
C ALA A 374 4.07 15.60 -3.46
N GLY A 375 4.26 16.00 -4.73
CA GLY A 375 4.69 17.35 -5.08
C GLY A 375 3.65 18.41 -4.72
N ASP A 376 2.37 18.03 -4.64
CA ASP A 376 1.28 18.96 -4.42
C ASP A 376 0.94 19.11 -2.94
N THR A 377 0.82 20.35 -2.47
CA THR A 377 0.32 20.62 -1.11
C THR A 377 -1.15 20.19 -0.94
N ILE A 378 -1.90 20.09 -2.04
CA ILE A 378 -3.29 19.60 -2.10
C ILE A 378 -3.44 18.68 -3.32
N SER A 379 -3.70 17.39 -3.09
CA SER A 379 -3.88 16.44 -4.18
C SER A 379 -5.31 16.44 -4.74
N HIS A 380 -5.44 16.27 -6.05
CA HIS A 380 -6.72 15.97 -6.70
C HIS A 380 -7.28 14.60 -6.27
N GLY A 381 -8.58 14.36 -6.51
CA GLY A 381 -9.26 13.12 -6.10
C GLY A 381 -8.64 11.84 -6.70
N GLN A 382 -8.18 11.89 -7.95
CA GLN A 382 -7.58 10.73 -8.62
C GLN A 382 -6.22 10.30 -8.03
N PRO A 383 -5.26 11.22 -7.75
CA PRO A 383 -4.08 10.89 -6.96
C PRO A 383 -4.38 10.28 -5.59
N VAL A 384 -5.34 10.83 -4.83
CA VAL A 384 -5.74 10.27 -3.52
C VAL A 384 -6.29 8.84 -3.68
N TRP A 385 -7.12 8.60 -4.68
CA TRP A 385 -7.65 7.28 -5.00
C TRP A 385 -6.54 6.28 -5.37
N LYS A 386 -5.56 6.71 -6.18
CA LYS A 386 -4.38 5.90 -6.52
C LYS A 386 -3.55 5.56 -5.28
N TYR A 387 -3.35 6.55 -4.39
CA TYR A 387 -2.65 6.34 -3.13
C TYR A 387 -3.36 5.28 -2.26
N LEU A 388 -4.68 5.39 -2.07
CA LEU A 388 -5.43 4.41 -1.28
C LEU A 388 -5.39 3.01 -1.90
N LYS A 389 -5.49 2.89 -3.23
CA LYS A 389 -5.29 1.62 -3.93
C LYS A 389 -3.90 1.05 -3.70
N SER A 390 -2.86 1.88 -3.80
CA SER A 390 -1.48 1.45 -3.55
C SER A 390 -1.27 0.95 -2.11
N THR A 391 -1.93 1.59 -1.13
CA THR A 391 -1.91 1.13 0.27
C THR A 391 -2.57 -0.24 0.43
N VAL A 392 -3.71 -0.48 -0.22
CA VAL A 392 -4.37 -1.80 -0.21
C VAL A 392 -3.46 -2.89 -0.79
N THR A 393 -2.76 -2.59 -1.89
CA THR A 393 -1.80 -3.52 -2.49
C THR A 393 -0.58 -3.74 -1.60
N LYS A 394 0.05 -2.65 -1.14
CA LYS A 394 1.26 -2.67 -0.29
C LYS A 394 1.11 -3.53 0.95
N PHE A 395 -0.06 -3.49 1.58
CA PHE A 395 -0.34 -4.26 2.81
C PHE A 395 -1.15 -5.54 2.54
N ASN A 396 -1.31 -5.95 1.28
CA ASN A 396 -2.09 -7.11 0.85
C ASN A 396 -3.47 -7.19 1.54
N LEU A 397 -4.17 -6.06 1.62
CA LEU A 397 -5.44 -5.96 2.34
C LEU A 397 -6.61 -6.54 1.55
N ARG A 398 -6.44 -6.73 0.23
CA ARG A 398 -7.51 -7.16 -0.67
C ARG A 398 -8.13 -8.51 -0.28
N ARG A 399 -7.34 -9.41 0.32
CA ARG A 399 -7.80 -10.73 0.82
C ARG A 399 -8.82 -10.63 1.97
N TYR A 400 -8.90 -9.49 2.65
CA TYR A 400 -9.85 -9.24 3.74
C TYR A 400 -11.05 -8.38 3.32
N ILE A 401 -11.14 -8.00 2.04
CA ILE A 401 -12.17 -7.09 1.54
C ILE A 401 -13.06 -7.84 0.55
N GLN A 402 -14.36 -7.89 0.85
CA GLN A 402 -15.37 -8.37 -0.07
C GLN A 402 -16.06 -7.19 -0.75
N PHE A 403 -15.81 -7.01 -2.05
CA PHE A 403 -16.46 -5.98 -2.87
C PHE A 403 -17.86 -6.42 -3.31
N SER A 404 -18.62 -5.50 -3.92
CA SER A 404 -19.98 -5.75 -4.42
C SER A 404 -20.89 -6.40 -3.38
N THR A 405 -20.70 -6.04 -2.11
CA THR A 405 -21.43 -6.59 -0.97
C THR A 405 -21.83 -5.45 -0.05
N THR A 406 -23.12 -5.36 0.25
CA THR A 406 -23.72 -4.27 1.03
C THR A 406 -24.24 -4.81 2.35
N CYS A 407 -23.90 -4.19 3.48
CA CYS A 407 -24.49 -4.53 4.77
C CYS A 407 -25.91 -3.94 4.86
N THR A 408 -26.90 -4.79 5.15
CA THR A 408 -28.32 -4.42 5.21
C THR A 408 -28.89 -4.47 6.63
N GLY A 409 -28.16 -5.03 7.59
CA GLY A 409 -28.56 -5.05 8.99
C GLY A 409 -27.49 -5.63 9.92
N ALA A 410 -27.54 -5.27 11.20
CA ALA A 410 -26.71 -5.88 12.24
C ALA A 410 -27.47 -5.95 13.57
N ASN A 411 -27.46 -7.11 14.24
CA ASN A 411 -28.16 -7.34 15.50
C ASN A 411 -27.23 -7.99 16.53
N TRP A 412 -27.16 -7.42 17.72
CA TRP A 412 -26.43 -7.99 18.85
C TRP A 412 -27.19 -9.17 19.46
N ASP A 413 -26.50 -10.31 19.61
CA ASP A 413 -26.97 -11.48 20.32
C ASP A 413 -26.41 -11.49 21.75
N GLU A 414 -27.26 -11.15 22.72
CA GLU A 414 -26.87 -11.09 24.12
C GLU A 414 -26.46 -12.47 24.68
N LYS A 415 -27.06 -13.57 24.17
CA LYS A 415 -26.78 -14.92 24.67
C LYS A 415 -25.38 -15.36 24.30
N ASN A 416 -24.98 -15.11 23.06
CA ASN A 416 -23.68 -15.53 22.52
C ASN A 416 -22.60 -14.45 22.69
N SER A 417 -22.99 -13.20 22.97
CA SER A 417 -22.08 -12.04 22.98
C SER A 417 -21.43 -11.77 21.63
N GLU A 418 -22.22 -11.89 20.55
CA GLU A 418 -21.77 -11.77 19.16
C GLU A 418 -22.72 -10.88 18.35
N TRP A 419 -22.23 -10.38 17.22
CA TRP A 419 -23.03 -9.65 16.24
C TRP A 419 -23.45 -10.59 15.10
N ASN A 420 -24.75 -10.62 14.80
CA ASN A 420 -25.30 -11.21 13.60
C ASN A 420 -25.47 -10.11 12.54
N VAL A 421 -24.68 -10.18 11.46
CA VAL A 421 -24.63 -9.18 10.40
C VAL A 421 -25.23 -9.74 9.11
N THR A 422 -26.17 -9.02 8.53
CA THR A 422 -26.84 -9.38 7.28
C THR A 422 -26.20 -8.62 6.11
N LEU A 423 -25.78 -9.36 5.10
CA LEU A 423 -25.07 -8.85 3.92
C LEU A 423 -25.79 -9.25 2.64
N GLN A 424 -25.86 -8.34 1.68
CA GLN A 424 -26.41 -8.56 0.35
C GLN A 424 -25.29 -8.55 -0.68
N ARG A 425 -25.15 -9.62 -1.47
CA ARG A 425 -24.12 -9.74 -2.52
C ARG A 425 -24.63 -9.32 -3.89
N ASN A 426 -23.71 -8.86 -4.73
CA ASN A 426 -23.90 -8.49 -6.13
C ASN A 426 -25.02 -7.47 -6.39
N GLU A 427 -25.42 -6.70 -5.38
CA GLU A 427 -26.56 -5.78 -5.43
C GLU A 427 -27.88 -6.45 -5.85
N THR A 428 -27.94 -7.79 -5.82
CA THR A 428 -29.13 -8.58 -6.15
C THR A 428 -29.99 -8.78 -4.90
N PRO A 429 -31.30 -8.45 -4.92
CA PRO A 429 -32.19 -8.59 -3.76
C PRO A 429 -32.26 -10.01 -3.14
N ASN A 430 -31.98 -11.04 -3.93
CA ASN A 430 -32.21 -12.44 -3.52
C ASN A 430 -30.96 -13.17 -3.00
N ASP A 431 -29.78 -12.53 -2.95
CA ASP A 431 -28.52 -13.13 -2.49
C ASP A 431 -28.09 -12.53 -1.14
N GLU A 432 -28.86 -12.84 -0.10
CA GLU A 432 -28.61 -12.44 1.28
C GLU A 432 -27.86 -13.53 2.05
N ILE A 433 -26.81 -13.14 2.77
CA ILE A 433 -26.05 -14.01 3.67
C ILE A 433 -25.98 -13.39 5.07
N SER A 434 -25.94 -14.24 6.10
CA SER A 434 -25.70 -13.82 7.48
C SER A 434 -24.31 -14.25 7.94
N VAL A 435 -23.60 -13.35 8.62
CA VAL A 435 -22.25 -13.59 9.15
C VAL A 435 -22.24 -13.23 10.63
N GLN A 436 -21.53 -14.04 11.42
CA GLN A 436 -21.35 -13.82 12.85
C GLN A 436 -19.95 -13.23 13.12
N CYS A 437 -19.86 -12.27 14.04
CA CYS A 437 -18.58 -11.72 14.48
C CYS A 437 -18.60 -11.25 15.93
N ASP A 438 -17.49 -11.40 16.65
CA ASP A 438 -17.35 -10.94 18.03
C ASP A 438 -17.40 -9.40 18.15
N VAL A 439 -16.78 -8.72 17.18
CA VAL A 439 -16.59 -7.25 17.17
C VAL A 439 -17.09 -6.68 15.84
N PHE A 440 -17.99 -5.70 15.93
CA PHE A 440 -18.57 -5.03 14.76
C PHE A 440 -18.08 -3.59 14.66
N ILE A 441 -17.42 -3.26 13.56
CA ILE A 441 -16.80 -1.95 13.35
C ILE A 441 -17.41 -1.28 12.11
N ILE A 442 -17.98 -0.09 12.28
CA ILE A 442 -18.49 0.71 11.17
C ILE A 442 -17.47 1.75 10.73
N ALA A 443 -16.95 1.56 9.52
CA ALA A 443 -16.03 2.45 8.83
C ALA A 443 -16.61 2.97 7.50
N ILE A 444 -17.93 3.13 7.41
CA ILE A 444 -18.61 3.54 6.17
C ILE A 444 -18.32 5.01 5.80
N GLY A 445 -17.96 5.85 6.79
CA GLY A 445 -17.77 7.29 6.61
C GLY A 445 -19.09 8.06 6.55
N ARG A 446 -19.05 9.35 6.90
CA ARG A 446 -20.25 10.21 7.03
C ARG A 446 -20.65 10.97 5.76
N LEU A 447 -19.73 11.21 4.83
CA LEU A 447 -20.00 12.03 3.61
C LEU A 447 -20.18 11.16 2.37
N ASN A 448 -21.13 10.22 2.42
CA ASN A 448 -21.39 9.30 1.30
C ASN A 448 -22.89 9.11 1.00
N ASN A 449 -23.79 9.45 1.92
CA ASN A 449 -25.24 9.22 1.82
C ASN A 449 -25.89 10.43 1.13
N TRP A 450 -25.82 10.44 -0.20
CA TRP A 450 -26.34 11.54 -1.01
C TRP A 450 -27.77 11.26 -1.48
N LYS A 451 -28.53 12.34 -1.72
CA LYS A 451 -29.84 12.31 -2.34
C LYS A 451 -29.99 13.49 -3.28
N LEU A 452 -30.77 13.32 -4.34
CA LEU A 452 -31.18 14.45 -5.17
C LEU A 452 -32.07 15.40 -4.34
N PRO A 453 -32.03 16.71 -4.59
CA PRO A 453 -32.89 17.65 -3.89
C PRO A 453 -34.36 17.38 -4.24
N ALA A 454 -35.24 17.50 -3.25
CA ALA A 454 -36.68 17.38 -3.43
C ALA A 454 -37.23 18.63 -4.14
N ILE A 455 -37.03 18.72 -5.44
CA ILE A 455 -37.56 19.76 -6.32
C ILE A 455 -38.64 19.13 -7.20
N GLU A 456 -39.82 19.72 -7.22
CA GLU A 456 -40.94 19.27 -8.05
C GLU A 456 -40.52 19.21 -9.52
N GLY A 457 -40.77 18.07 -10.18
CA GLY A 457 -40.50 17.85 -11.61
C GLY A 457 -39.04 17.54 -11.97
N LEU A 458 -38.11 17.49 -10.99
CA LEU A 458 -36.69 17.20 -11.24
C LEU A 458 -36.46 15.79 -11.82
N ASP A 459 -37.26 14.82 -11.39
CA ASP A 459 -37.29 13.44 -11.88
C ASP A 459 -37.78 13.33 -13.33
N THR A 460 -38.56 14.30 -13.79
CA THR A 460 -39.10 14.40 -15.17
C THR A 460 -38.30 15.32 -16.08
N PHE A 461 -37.14 15.82 -15.63
CA PHE A 461 -36.26 16.66 -16.45
C PHE A 461 -35.83 15.92 -17.72
N GLN A 462 -36.00 16.54 -18.89
CA GLN A 462 -35.71 15.90 -20.18
C GLN A 462 -34.20 15.79 -20.48
N GLY A 463 -33.38 16.61 -19.83
CA GLY A 463 -31.92 16.57 -19.91
C GLY A 463 -31.30 15.61 -18.89
N ARG A 464 -30.03 15.85 -18.55
CA ARG A 464 -29.29 14.98 -17.61
C ARG A 464 -29.25 15.57 -16.20
N VAL A 465 -29.76 14.86 -15.20
CA VAL A 465 -29.57 15.21 -13.77
C VAL A 465 -28.46 14.34 -13.17
N ILE A 466 -27.47 14.96 -12.52
CA ILE A 466 -26.37 14.27 -11.85
C ILE A 466 -26.17 14.82 -10.44
N HIS A 467 -25.81 13.94 -9.49
CA HIS A 467 -25.30 14.36 -8.19
C HIS A 467 -23.77 14.27 -8.20
N THR A 468 -23.07 15.22 -7.58
CA THR A 468 -21.59 15.25 -7.59
C THR A 468 -20.93 14.01 -6.99
N ALA A 469 -21.63 13.31 -6.10
CA ALA A 469 -21.17 12.06 -5.48
C ALA A 469 -21.29 10.82 -6.39
N ASN A 470 -22.05 10.91 -7.49
CA ASN A 470 -22.25 9.84 -8.46
C ASN A 470 -22.04 10.39 -9.87
N TRP A 471 -20.81 10.85 -10.12
CA TRP A 471 -20.44 11.46 -11.39
C TRP A 471 -20.31 10.40 -12.49
N PRO A 472 -21.03 10.50 -13.62
CA PRO A 472 -20.95 9.53 -14.69
C PRO A 472 -19.60 9.60 -15.43
N GLN A 473 -19.05 8.44 -15.81
CA GLN A 473 -17.88 8.39 -16.66
C GLN A 473 -18.23 8.87 -18.09
N GLY A 474 -17.34 9.67 -18.70
CA GLY A 474 -17.52 10.16 -20.07
C GLY A 474 -18.66 11.17 -20.24
N LEU A 475 -18.98 11.97 -19.21
CA LEU A 475 -19.98 13.03 -19.34
C LEU A 475 -19.53 14.10 -20.34
N GLU A 476 -20.23 14.20 -21.47
CA GLU A 476 -20.04 15.27 -22.46
C GLU A 476 -20.83 16.52 -22.05
N TYR A 477 -20.10 17.59 -21.70
CA TYR A 477 -20.68 18.90 -21.34
C TYR A 477 -20.18 20.05 -22.21
N HIS A 478 -19.31 19.78 -23.19
CA HIS A 478 -18.79 20.79 -24.10
C HIS A 478 -19.91 21.44 -24.91
N GLY A 479 -19.97 22.79 -24.90
CA GLY A 479 -20.99 23.56 -25.61
C GLY A 479 -22.42 23.42 -25.08
N LYS A 480 -22.61 22.82 -23.90
CA LYS A 480 -23.92 22.63 -23.24
C LYS A 480 -24.23 23.73 -22.24
N ASP A 481 -25.52 23.96 -21.99
CA ASP A 481 -25.98 24.80 -20.88
C ASP A 481 -26.12 23.95 -19.61
N VAL A 482 -25.45 24.36 -18.54
CA VAL A 482 -25.33 23.56 -17.31
C VAL A 482 -25.87 24.33 -16.11
N ALA A 483 -26.86 23.78 -15.40
CA ALA A 483 -27.27 24.28 -14.09
C ALA A 483 -26.43 23.63 -12.99
N VAL A 484 -25.84 24.42 -12.09
CA VAL A 484 -25.17 23.93 -10.88
C VAL A 484 -26.02 24.33 -9.67
N ILE A 485 -26.52 23.37 -8.91
CA ILE A 485 -27.34 23.62 -7.72
C ILE A 485 -26.48 23.47 -6.47
N GLY A 486 -26.33 24.56 -5.72
CA GLY A 486 -25.61 24.65 -4.46
C GLY A 486 -24.32 25.46 -4.54
N ASN A 487 -23.83 25.92 -3.39
CA ASN A 487 -22.56 26.65 -3.22
C ASN A 487 -21.69 26.06 -2.09
N GLY A 488 -21.84 24.77 -1.82
CA GLY A 488 -20.96 24.03 -0.91
C GLY A 488 -19.67 23.58 -1.61
N ALA A 489 -18.81 22.88 -0.87
CA ALA A 489 -17.50 22.44 -1.35
C ALA A 489 -17.53 21.71 -2.71
N SER A 490 -18.54 20.86 -2.95
CA SER A 490 -18.70 20.17 -4.23
C SER A 490 -18.94 21.14 -5.39
N SER A 491 -19.94 22.02 -5.27
CA SER A 491 -20.27 22.97 -6.34
C SER A 491 -19.13 23.96 -6.58
N THR A 492 -18.48 24.44 -5.51
CA THR A 492 -17.35 25.38 -5.63
C THR A 492 -16.13 24.77 -6.32
N GLN A 493 -15.98 23.44 -6.31
CA GLN A 493 -14.89 22.73 -7.01
C GLN A 493 -15.30 22.30 -8.43
N CYS A 494 -16.58 21.95 -8.64
CA CYS A 494 -17.09 21.54 -9.95
C CYS A 494 -17.24 22.72 -10.92
N LEU A 495 -17.84 23.83 -10.48
CA LEU A 495 -18.13 24.99 -11.34
C LEU A 495 -16.87 25.54 -12.06
N PRO A 496 -15.72 25.73 -11.38
CA PRO A 496 -14.49 26.18 -12.05
C PRO A 496 -13.98 25.26 -13.15
N SER A 497 -14.32 23.97 -13.10
CA SER A 497 -13.94 23.01 -14.14
C SER A 497 -14.96 23.03 -15.28
N LEU A 498 -16.26 23.11 -14.96
CA LEU A 498 -17.34 23.09 -15.94
C LEU A 498 -17.38 24.35 -16.82
N HIS A 499 -17.18 25.55 -16.25
CA HIS A 499 -17.35 26.81 -17.02
C HIS A 499 -16.32 26.98 -18.14
N LYS A 500 -15.25 26.17 -18.19
CA LYS A 500 -14.23 26.24 -19.22
C LYS A 500 -14.74 25.75 -20.58
N ASP A 501 -15.58 24.72 -20.58
CA ASP A 501 -16.06 24.08 -21.81
C ASP A 501 -17.58 24.17 -22.00
N ALA A 502 -18.34 24.49 -20.94
CA ALA A 502 -19.78 24.71 -21.02
C ALA A 502 -20.12 26.03 -21.74
N ARG A 503 -21.20 26.04 -22.52
CA ARG A 503 -21.70 27.24 -23.22
C ARG A 503 -22.16 28.31 -22.23
N SER A 504 -22.95 27.91 -21.24
CA SER A 504 -23.40 28.77 -20.15
C SER A 504 -23.62 27.97 -18.88
N ILE A 505 -23.47 28.62 -17.73
CA ILE A 505 -23.71 28.02 -16.42
C ILE A 505 -24.65 28.89 -15.59
N GLY A 506 -25.75 28.30 -15.12
CA GLY A 506 -26.61 28.88 -14.09
C GLY A 506 -26.28 28.29 -12.73
N ASN A 507 -25.72 29.07 -11.83
CA ASN A 507 -25.34 28.60 -10.49
C ASN A 507 -26.38 29.03 -9.45
N PHE A 508 -27.22 28.08 -9.02
CA PHE A 508 -28.34 28.28 -8.11
C PHE A 508 -27.90 28.17 -6.65
N VAL A 509 -28.00 29.27 -5.92
CA VAL A 509 -27.52 29.39 -4.54
C VAL A 509 -28.68 29.65 -3.59
N ARG A 510 -28.91 28.72 -2.65
CA ARG A 510 -29.99 28.82 -1.65
C ARG A 510 -29.73 29.88 -0.56
N GLY A 511 -28.47 30.15 -0.25
CA GLY A 511 -28.12 31.10 0.80
C GLY A 511 -26.64 31.45 0.83
N PRO A 512 -26.27 32.49 1.59
CA PRO A 512 -24.91 32.98 1.64
C PRO A 512 -23.96 31.92 2.20
N THR A 513 -22.68 31.98 1.84
CA THR A 513 -21.61 31.08 2.31
C THR A 513 -20.28 31.84 2.35
N TRP A 514 -19.52 31.70 3.43
CA TRP A 514 -18.18 32.27 3.53
C TRP A 514 -17.22 31.58 2.55
N LEU A 515 -16.69 32.35 1.60
CA LEU A 515 -15.66 31.93 0.65
C LEU A 515 -14.32 32.45 1.15
N VAL A 516 -13.37 31.55 1.38
CA VAL A 516 -12.06 31.89 1.98
C VAL A 516 -10.93 31.65 0.97
N PRO A 517 -9.79 32.34 1.12
CA PRO A 517 -8.59 31.99 0.36
C PRO A 517 -8.11 30.58 0.71
N HIS A 518 -7.36 29.96 -0.19
CA HIS A 518 -6.72 28.69 0.13
C HIS A 518 -5.78 28.81 1.34
N VAL A 519 -5.92 27.93 2.33
CA VAL A 519 -5.07 27.90 3.56
C VAL A 519 -3.60 27.60 3.29
N PHE A 520 -3.30 27.14 2.07
CA PHE A 520 -1.95 26.88 1.55
C PHE A 520 -1.60 27.80 0.38
N SER A 521 -2.32 28.92 0.22
CA SER A 521 -1.96 29.91 -0.78
C SER A 521 -0.69 30.65 -0.38
N ARG A 522 0.19 30.91 -1.35
CA ARG A 522 1.32 31.83 -1.21
C ARG A 522 1.16 32.89 -2.29
N ASN A 523 1.17 34.16 -1.91
CA ASN A 523 0.94 35.30 -2.81
C ASN A 523 -0.40 35.26 -3.58
N GLY A 524 -1.43 34.58 -3.05
CA GLY A 524 -2.75 34.51 -3.67
C GLY A 524 -2.95 33.34 -4.64
N GLU A 525 -1.93 32.51 -4.86
CA GLU A 525 -2.03 31.27 -5.64
C GLU A 525 -1.96 30.05 -4.70
N ALA A 526 -2.81 29.06 -4.92
CA ALA A 526 -2.72 27.79 -4.20
C ALA A 526 -1.37 27.11 -4.51
N GLN A 527 -0.62 26.67 -3.50
CA GLN A 527 0.59 25.89 -3.74
C GLN A 527 0.20 24.54 -4.34
N VAL A 528 0.35 24.43 -5.66
CA VAL A 528 0.10 23.18 -6.39
C VAL A 528 1.38 22.36 -6.51
N ASN A 529 2.59 22.95 -6.43
CA ASN A 529 3.84 22.20 -6.58
C ASN A 529 4.93 22.67 -5.59
N HIS A 530 5.58 21.71 -4.93
CA HIS A 530 6.80 21.89 -4.17
C HIS A 530 8.04 21.80 -5.10
N PRO A 531 9.11 22.58 -4.85
CA PRO A 531 10.34 22.47 -5.61
C PRO A 531 10.90 21.03 -5.56
N GLN A 532 11.48 20.54 -6.66
CA GLN A 532 12.08 19.19 -6.72
C GLN A 532 13.14 18.97 -5.65
N ASP A 533 13.92 20.00 -5.30
CA ASP A 533 14.93 19.91 -4.23
C ASP A 533 14.28 19.69 -2.85
N LEU A 534 13.09 20.24 -2.62
CA LEU A 534 12.34 20.03 -1.38
C LEU A 534 11.76 18.62 -1.32
N ILE A 535 11.26 18.11 -2.44
CA ILE A 535 10.79 16.72 -2.57
C ILE A 535 11.95 15.75 -2.30
N LYS A 536 13.10 15.95 -2.96
CA LYS A 536 14.31 15.16 -2.73
C LYS A 536 14.80 15.25 -1.28
N LYS A 537 14.67 16.41 -0.65
CA LYS A 537 14.94 16.56 0.79
C LYS A 537 13.99 15.70 1.61
N PHE A 538 12.69 15.68 1.32
CA PHE A 538 11.74 14.83 2.02
C PHE A 538 12.02 13.33 1.84
N GLU A 539 12.50 12.91 0.67
CA GLU A 539 12.90 11.51 0.40
C GLU A 539 14.16 11.09 1.16
N THR A 540 15.11 12.02 1.33
CA THR A 540 16.43 11.74 1.94
C THR A 540 16.51 12.03 3.43
N ASP A 541 15.62 12.85 3.97
CA ASP A 541 15.58 13.32 5.36
C ASP A 541 14.16 13.18 5.97
N PRO A 542 13.87 12.02 6.61
CA PRO A 542 12.58 11.76 7.23
C PRO A 542 12.19 12.78 8.31
N ASP A 543 13.16 13.35 9.03
CA ASP A 543 12.89 14.35 10.06
C ASP A 543 12.41 15.66 9.44
N SER A 544 13.04 16.10 8.35
CA SER A 544 12.56 17.27 7.59
C SER A 544 11.14 17.05 7.06
N TYR A 545 10.83 15.87 6.54
CA TYR A 545 9.47 15.56 6.10
C TYR A 545 8.47 15.54 7.28
N PHE A 546 8.84 14.93 8.40
CA PHE A 546 8.02 14.92 9.61
C PHE A 546 7.74 16.35 10.12
N GLN A 547 8.76 17.20 10.22
CA GLN A 547 8.60 18.60 10.64
C GLN A 547 7.73 19.39 9.67
N PHE A 548 7.84 19.13 8.36
CA PHE A 548 6.96 19.73 7.36
C PHE A 548 5.49 19.33 7.59
N ARG A 549 5.19 18.03 7.72
CA ARG A 549 3.82 17.55 8.00
C ARG A 549 3.29 18.12 9.32
N LEU A 550 4.12 18.14 10.37
CA LEU A 550 3.77 18.71 11.66
C LEU A 550 3.48 20.21 11.55
N GLY A 551 4.21 20.93 10.72
CA GLY A 551 3.95 22.34 10.42
C GLY A 551 2.59 22.57 9.75
N ILE A 552 2.22 21.72 8.80
CA ILE A 552 0.88 21.74 8.17
C ILE A 552 -0.21 21.47 9.20
N GLU A 553 -0.06 20.39 9.98
CA GLU A 553 -1.04 20.01 11.00
C GLU A 553 -1.19 21.10 12.06
N LYS A 554 -0.10 21.73 12.51
CA LYS A 554 -0.17 22.87 13.46
C LYS A 554 -0.95 24.05 12.89
N LYS A 555 -0.77 24.38 11.60
CA LYS A 555 -1.53 25.45 10.93
C LYS A 555 -3.02 25.11 10.83
N LEU A 556 -3.35 23.89 10.43
CA LEU A 556 -4.75 23.44 10.35
C LEU A 556 -5.40 23.38 11.74
N ALA A 557 -4.69 22.87 12.75
CA ALA A 557 -5.17 22.82 14.13
C ALA A 557 -5.39 24.21 14.72
N TYR A 558 -4.58 25.21 14.34
CA TYR A 558 -4.79 26.60 14.79
C TYR A 558 -6.17 27.14 14.40
N SER A 559 -6.70 26.74 13.24
CA SER A 559 -8.06 27.15 12.80
C SER A 559 -9.16 26.76 13.79
N PHE A 560 -8.90 25.78 14.66
CA PHE A 560 -9.84 25.38 15.70
C PHE A 560 -10.14 26.54 16.64
N ARG A 561 -9.16 27.39 16.98
CA ARG A 561 -9.37 28.60 17.80
C ARG A 561 -10.37 29.57 17.16
N GLY A 562 -10.45 29.60 15.83
CA GLY A 562 -11.42 30.39 15.08
C GLY A 562 -12.86 29.88 15.18
N LEU A 563 -13.08 28.69 15.74
CA LEU A 563 -14.42 28.14 15.97
C LEU A 563 -15.03 28.57 17.31
N TRP A 564 -14.27 29.22 18.20
CA TRP A 564 -14.81 29.84 19.41
C TRP A 564 -15.39 31.21 19.04
N ALA A 565 -16.71 31.37 19.13
CA ALA A 565 -17.43 32.51 18.57
C ALA A 565 -16.98 33.87 19.12
N ASN A 566 -16.48 33.89 20.35
CA ASN A 566 -16.04 35.10 21.05
C ASN A 566 -14.51 35.29 21.04
N SER A 567 -13.75 34.44 20.34
CA SER A 567 -12.30 34.58 20.26
C SER A 567 -11.89 35.68 19.27
N ASN A 568 -10.76 36.33 19.54
CA ASN A 568 -10.15 37.26 18.58
C ASN A 568 -9.87 36.58 17.24
N ALA A 569 -9.51 35.28 17.27
CA ALA A 569 -9.27 34.49 16.07
C ALA A 569 -10.53 34.34 15.20
N ALA A 570 -11.72 34.18 15.80
CA ALA A 570 -12.97 34.08 15.03
C ALA A 570 -13.35 35.41 14.37
N GLN A 571 -13.11 36.52 15.06
CA GLN A 571 -13.33 37.87 14.53
C GLN A 571 -12.39 38.15 13.36
N GLU A 572 -11.09 37.91 13.54
CA GLU A 572 -10.06 38.07 12.51
C GLU A 572 -10.35 37.18 11.30
N PHE A 573 -10.70 35.91 11.54
CA PHE A 573 -11.01 34.97 10.46
C PHE A 573 -12.23 35.42 9.64
N THR A 574 -13.28 35.92 10.30
CA THR A 574 -14.48 36.44 9.63
C THR A 574 -14.18 37.72 8.85
N MET A 575 -13.38 38.63 9.42
CA MET A 575 -12.98 39.87 8.77
C MET A 575 -12.14 39.60 7.51
N ASN A 576 -11.16 38.69 7.61
CA ASN A 576 -10.30 38.29 6.50
C ASN A 576 -11.11 37.62 5.38
N ALA A 577 -12.05 36.74 5.71
CA ALA A 577 -12.96 36.14 4.75
C ALA A 577 -13.82 37.19 4.04
N LYS A 578 -14.39 38.15 4.79
CA LYS A 578 -15.20 39.24 4.23
C LYS A 578 -14.40 40.13 3.30
N GLN A 579 -13.20 40.56 3.69
CA GLN A 579 -12.31 41.38 2.87
C GLN A 579 -11.90 40.64 1.59
N HIS A 580 -11.62 39.34 1.69
CA HIS A 580 -11.29 38.51 0.55
C HIS A 580 -12.43 38.47 -0.48
N MET A 581 -13.68 38.24 -0.02
CA MET A 581 -14.87 38.23 -0.88
C MET A 581 -15.12 39.60 -1.53
N ILE A 582 -15.06 40.69 -0.75
CA ILE A 582 -15.25 42.06 -1.27
C ILE A 582 -14.20 42.40 -2.33
N LYS A 583 -12.95 41.97 -2.13
CA LYS A 583 -11.85 42.27 -3.06
C LYS A 583 -11.96 41.50 -4.38
N LYS A 584 -12.48 40.27 -4.36
CA LYS A 584 -12.44 39.36 -5.53
C LYS A 584 -13.77 39.23 -6.29
N ILE A 585 -14.92 39.41 -5.65
CA ILE A 585 -16.22 39.30 -6.32
C ILE A 585 -16.51 40.64 -7.02
N GLY A 586 -16.54 40.63 -8.35
CA GLY A 586 -16.74 41.84 -9.15
C GLY A 586 -18.20 42.29 -9.23
N ASP A 587 -19.15 41.34 -9.24
CA ASP A 587 -20.58 41.63 -9.32
C ASP A 587 -21.17 42.01 -7.93
N PRO A 588 -21.73 43.23 -7.78
CA PRO A 588 -22.39 43.65 -6.53
C PRO A 588 -23.58 42.77 -6.12
N GLN A 589 -24.32 42.20 -7.08
CA GLN A 589 -25.45 41.32 -6.77
C GLN A 589 -24.96 39.98 -6.22
N ALA A 590 -23.95 39.39 -6.86
CA ALA A 590 -23.28 38.20 -6.34
C ALA A 590 -22.69 38.41 -4.95
N LEU A 591 -22.05 39.56 -4.71
CA LEU A 591 -21.50 39.90 -3.39
C LEU A 591 -22.59 39.96 -2.32
N LYS A 592 -23.73 40.63 -2.61
CA LYS A 592 -24.88 40.72 -1.70
C LYS A 592 -25.50 39.34 -1.42
N ALA A 593 -25.56 38.47 -2.43
CA ALA A 593 -26.15 37.13 -2.30
C ALA A 593 -25.24 36.15 -1.52
N LEU A 594 -23.92 36.28 -1.65
CA LEU A 594 -22.97 35.30 -1.12
C LEU A 594 -22.44 35.64 0.28
N VAL A 595 -22.30 36.93 0.64
CA VAL A 595 -21.69 37.33 1.91
C VAL A 595 -22.66 37.12 3.08
N PRO A 596 -22.35 36.25 4.06
CA PRO A 596 -23.20 36.07 5.23
C PRO A 596 -23.23 37.31 6.15
N THR A 597 -24.41 37.62 6.69
CA THR A 597 -24.64 38.72 7.64
C THR A 597 -25.00 38.26 9.05
N HIS A 598 -25.44 37.01 9.21
CA HIS A 598 -26.03 36.50 10.45
C HIS A 598 -25.16 35.45 11.18
N TYR A 599 -24.02 35.05 10.61
CA TYR A 599 -23.10 34.10 11.23
C TYR A 599 -21.65 34.32 10.76
N LYS A 600 -20.70 33.93 11.59
CA LYS A 600 -19.25 34.06 11.44
C LYS A 600 -18.65 32.96 10.56
N ALA A 601 -17.46 33.22 10.05
CA ALA A 601 -16.69 32.23 9.32
C ALA A 601 -16.35 31.04 10.23
N GLY A 602 -16.54 29.81 9.73
CA GLY A 602 -16.36 28.57 10.51
C GLY A 602 -17.66 27.91 10.99
N CYS A 603 -18.80 28.62 11.01
CA CYS A 603 -20.11 28.01 11.33
C CYS A 603 -20.47 26.89 10.34
N ARG A 604 -20.17 27.11 9.05
CA ARG A 604 -20.04 26.04 8.05
C ARG A 604 -18.56 25.75 7.84
N ARG A 605 -18.23 24.52 7.43
CA ARG A 605 -16.85 24.15 7.04
C ARG A 605 -16.37 25.14 5.98
N PHE A 606 -15.27 25.82 6.27
CA PHE A 606 -14.70 26.82 5.37
C PHE A 606 -14.35 26.17 4.03
N THR A 607 -14.68 26.87 2.94
CA THR A 607 -14.54 26.36 1.58
C THR A 607 -13.58 27.26 0.82
N PRO A 608 -12.33 26.80 0.56
CA PRO A 608 -11.42 27.49 -0.34
C PRO A 608 -12.06 27.65 -1.72
N ALA A 609 -12.18 28.88 -2.21
CA ALA A 609 -13.05 29.16 -3.35
C ALA A 609 -12.49 30.22 -4.32
N ASP A 610 -11.17 30.44 -4.34
CA ASP A 610 -10.52 31.38 -5.27
C ASP A 610 -10.96 31.18 -6.74
N LYS A 611 -10.81 29.94 -7.25
CA LYS A 611 -11.21 29.57 -8.62
C LYS A 611 -12.71 29.67 -8.88
N TYR A 612 -13.52 29.54 -7.83
CA TYR A 612 -14.97 29.71 -7.92
C TYR A 612 -15.34 31.19 -8.06
N ILE A 613 -14.71 32.07 -7.29
CA ILE A 613 -14.91 33.52 -7.44
C ILE A 613 -14.43 33.99 -8.82
N GLU A 614 -13.29 33.47 -9.30
CA GLU A 614 -12.80 33.75 -10.66
C GLU A 614 -13.83 33.35 -11.72
N ALA A 615 -14.40 32.15 -11.61
CA ALA A 615 -15.44 31.69 -12.53
C ALA A 615 -16.73 32.53 -12.44
N LEU A 616 -17.13 32.99 -11.26
CA LEU A 616 -18.29 33.90 -11.11
C LEU A 616 -18.10 35.25 -11.80
N ASN A 617 -16.87 35.68 -12.06
CA ASN A 617 -16.57 36.93 -12.76
C ASN A 617 -16.51 36.76 -14.29
N THR A 618 -16.78 35.56 -14.81
CA THR A 618 -16.81 35.29 -16.27
C THR A 618 -18.20 35.52 -16.85
N SER A 619 -18.28 35.86 -18.14
CA SER A 619 -19.56 36.21 -18.79
C SER A 619 -20.49 35.02 -19.02
N ASN A 620 -19.98 33.79 -18.99
CA ASN A 620 -20.78 32.58 -19.21
C ASN A 620 -21.33 31.98 -17.90
N VAL A 621 -21.14 32.63 -16.75
CA VAL A 621 -21.64 32.17 -15.44
C VAL A 621 -22.61 33.19 -14.85
N GLU A 622 -23.86 32.77 -14.60
CA GLU A 622 -24.88 33.56 -13.90
C GLU A 622 -25.06 33.02 -12.47
N LEU A 623 -24.92 33.89 -11.45
CA LEU A 623 -25.28 33.54 -10.07
C LEU A 623 -26.77 33.81 -9.84
N ILE A 624 -27.53 32.76 -9.53
CA ILE A 624 -28.99 32.84 -9.32
C ILE A 624 -29.27 32.60 -7.83
N SER A 625 -29.71 33.65 -7.14
CA SER A 625 -30.07 33.59 -5.71
C SER A 625 -31.56 33.41 -5.44
N THR A 626 -32.39 33.52 -6.49
CA THR A 626 -33.83 33.24 -6.41
C THR A 626 -34.06 31.74 -6.19
N GLN A 627 -34.99 31.39 -5.30
CA GLN A 627 -35.29 29.99 -5.01
C GLN A 627 -35.89 29.28 -6.23
N ILE A 628 -35.57 28.00 -6.39
CA ILE A 628 -36.16 27.13 -7.41
C ILE A 628 -37.57 26.75 -6.94
N LYS A 629 -38.57 26.99 -7.80
CA LYS A 629 -39.97 26.62 -7.58
C LYS A 629 -40.23 25.19 -8.05
N LYS A 630 -39.88 24.90 -9.31
CA LYS A 630 -40.04 23.58 -9.95
C LYS A 630 -39.19 23.44 -11.21
N VAL A 631 -39.14 22.24 -11.76
CA VAL A 631 -38.56 21.92 -13.06
C VAL A 631 -39.67 21.48 -14.02
N GLU A 632 -39.62 21.97 -15.25
CA GLU A 632 -40.58 21.62 -16.30
C GLU A 632 -39.88 21.42 -17.65
N GLY A 633 -39.92 20.19 -18.18
CA GLY A 633 -39.22 19.84 -19.42
C GLY A 633 -37.71 20.01 -19.25
N ASN A 634 -37.12 20.95 -20.00
CA ASN A 634 -35.70 21.33 -19.87
C ASN A 634 -35.48 22.63 -19.08
N ALA A 635 -36.50 23.17 -18.42
CA ALA A 635 -36.39 24.45 -17.74
C ALA A 635 -36.45 24.34 -16.21
N ILE A 636 -35.60 25.11 -15.55
CA ILE A 636 -35.72 25.43 -14.13
C ILE A 636 -36.52 26.73 -14.01
N ILE A 637 -37.58 26.70 -13.19
CA ILE A 637 -38.44 27.85 -12.90
C ILE A 637 -38.16 28.32 -11.49
N THR A 638 -37.82 29.59 -11.34
CA THR A 638 -37.58 30.23 -10.04
C THR A 638 -38.85 30.87 -9.48
N THR A 639 -38.85 31.28 -8.20
CA THR A 639 -40.04 31.85 -7.53
C THR A 639 -40.49 33.21 -8.06
N ASP A 640 -39.65 33.88 -8.85
CA ASP A 640 -39.97 35.09 -9.62
C ASP A 640 -40.53 34.76 -11.02
N ASP A 641 -40.91 33.51 -11.25
CA ASP A 641 -41.44 32.94 -12.50
C ASP A 641 -40.50 33.10 -13.72
N GLN A 642 -39.21 33.36 -13.50
CA GLN A 642 -38.20 33.31 -14.54
C GLN A 642 -37.94 31.87 -14.98
N ARG A 643 -37.94 31.64 -16.30
CA ARG A 643 -37.73 30.34 -16.92
C ARG A 643 -36.35 30.28 -17.57
N ARG A 644 -35.50 29.35 -17.13
CA ARG A 644 -34.15 29.14 -17.68
C ARG A 644 -33.97 27.70 -18.14
N THR A 645 -33.53 27.50 -19.38
CA THR A 645 -33.34 26.17 -19.99
C THR A 645 -31.92 25.67 -19.85
N TYR A 646 -31.74 24.38 -19.54
CA TYR A 646 -30.45 23.74 -19.41
C TYR A 646 -30.46 22.35 -20.04
N ASP A 647 -29.30 21.88 -20.49
CA ASP A 647 -29.09 20.51 -20.96
C ASP A 647 -28.77 19.56 -19.79
N ILE A 648 -28.07 20.07 -18.77
CA ILE A 648 -27.54 19.29 -17.64
C ILE A 648 -27.83 20.02 -16.32
N ILE A 649 -28.26 19.29 -15.30
CA ILE A 649 -28.37 19.75 -13.91
C ILE A 649 -27.37 18.99 -13.05
N VAL A 650 -26.46 19.72 -12.41
CA VAL A 650 -25.45 19.22 -11.47
C VAL A 650 -25.84 19.59 -10.05
N CYS A 651 -26.24 18.61 -9.25
CA CYS A 651 -26.61 18.78 -7.85
C CYS A 651 -25.39 18.60 -6.94
N GLY A 652 -24.88 19.71 -6.40
CA GLY A 652 -23.91 19.73 -5.29
C GLY A 652 -24.61 19.89 -3.94
N THR A 653 -25.65 19.09 -3.70
CA THR A 653 -26.63 19.28 -2.61
C THR A 653 -26.24 18.64 -1.28
N GLY A 654 -25.03 18.09 -1.18
CA GLY A 654 -24.47 17.59 0.08
C GLY A 654 -24.82 16.14 0.39
N PHE A 655 -24.81 15.81 1.69
CA PHE A 655 -24.97 14.45 2.21
C PHE A 655 -25.73 14.46 3.53
N GLU A 656 -26.34 13.34 3.88
CA GLU A 656 -26.89 13.05 5.22
C GLU A 656 -25.79 12.43 6.10
N PRO A 657 -25.18 13.18 7.05
CA PRO A 657 -23.93 12.79 7.69
C PRO A 657 -24.05 11.67 8.74
N TYR A 658 -25.17 11.61 9.47
CA TYR A 658 -25.22 10.83 10.71
C TYR A 658 -26.28 9.74 10.72
N ALA A 659 -27.28 9.79 9.84
CA ALA A 659 -28.28 8.75 9.74
C ALA A 659 -27.61 7.40 9.34
N PRO A 660 -27.78 6.34 10.15
CA PRO A 660 -27.31 5.01 9.78
C PRO A 660 -27.93 4.54 8.46
N ARG A 661 -27.14 3.84 7.64
CA ARG A 661 -27.59 3.33 6.34
C ARG A 661 -28.45 2.08 6.41
N PHE A 662 -28.34 1.36 7.52
CA PHE A 662 -29.05 0.13 7.78
C PHE A 662 -29.36 0.04 9.28
N PRO A 663 -30.40 -0.71 9.69
CA PRO A 663 -30.73 -0.91 11.09
C PRO A 663 -29.58 -1.60 11.84
N ILE A 664 -29.18 -1.03 12.97
CA ILE A 664 -28.18 -1.62 13.87
C ILE A 664 -28.82 -1.71 15.24
N LYS A 665 -29.11 -2.92 15.70
CA LYS A 665 -29.79 -3.18 16.96
C LYS A 665 -28.80 -3.66 18.01
N GLY A 666 -28.71 -2.89 19.09
CA GLY A 666 -27.89 -3.22 20.26
C GLY A 666 -28.68 -4.03 21.29
N ARG A 667 -28.32 -3.88 22.56
CA ARG A 667 -28.97 -4.55 23.68
C ARG A 667 -30.41 -4.05 23.89
N GLY A 668 -31.33 -4.99 24.11
CA GLY A 668 -32.73 -4.68 24.42
C GLY A 668 -33.45 -4.01 23.25
N THR A 669 -33.98 -2.82 23.47
CA THR A 669 -34.69 -2.02 22.44
C THR A 669 -33.78 -0.99 21.76
N ALA A 670 -32.47 -1.01 22.02
CA ALA A 670 -31.55 -0.03 21.47
C ALA A 670 -31.40 -0.21 19.94
N ASN A 671 -31.63 0.86 19.20
CA ASN A 671 -31.47 0.91 17.74
C ASN A 671 -30.75 2.19 17.35
N LEU A 672 -29.64 2.06 16.62
CA LEU A 672 -28.77 3.19 16.31
C LEU A 672 -29.48 4.20 15.40
N SER A 673 -30.37 3.75 14.52
CA SER A 673 -31.17 4.62 13.66
C SER A 673 -32.07 5.56 14.46
N ASP A 674 -32.57 5.10 15.61
CA ASP A 674 -33.42 5.91 16.47
C ASP A 674 -32.58 6.91 17.27
N LEU A 675 -31.40 6.49 17.76
CA LEU A 675 -30.46 7.34 18.53
C LEU A 675 -29.76 8.40 17.67
N TRP A 676 -29.43 8.09 16.42
CA TRP A 676 -28.82 9.03 15.47
C TRP A 676 -29.86 9.59 14.50
N SER A 677 -30.98 10.02 15.07
CA SER A 677 -32.03 10.76 14.40
C SER A 677 -32.20 12.15 15.02
N GLU A 678 -32.98 13.00 14.36
CA GLU A 678 -33.33 14.34 14.88
C GLU A 678 -33.92 14.28 16.29
N ASN A 679 -34.68 13.23 16.61
CA ASN A 679 -35.29 13.01 17.93
C ASN A 679 -34.39 12.23 18.91
N GLY A 680 -33.31 11.63 18.40
CA GLY A 680 -32.49 10.63 19.10
C GLY A 680 -31.30 11.18 19.87
N GLY A 681 -30.92 12.43 19.64
CA GLY A 681 -29.86 13.06 20.41
C GLY A 681 -28.44 12.93 19.82
N TYR A 682 -28.25 12.20 18.72
CA TYR A 682 -26.96 12.10 18.00
C TYR A 682 -25.75 11.93 18.94
N GLU A 683 -25.82 10.98 19.87
CA GLU A 683 -24.82 10.83 20.91
C GLU A 683 -23.77 9.77 20.56
N SER A 684 -22.55 9.99 21.06
CA SER A 684 -21.48 8.98 21.08
C SER A 684 -20.52 9.26 22.23
N TYR A 685 -19.75 8.25 22.63
CA TYR A 685 -18.71 8.39 23.65
C TYR A 685 -17.31 8.36 23.02
N LEU A 686 -16.53 9.41 23.32
CA LEU A 686 -15.15 9.62 22.85
C LEU A 686 -14.96 9.40 21.34
N ALA A 687 -15.99 9.72 20.55
CA ALA A 687 -16.00 9.58 19.10
C ALA A 687 -15.66 8.16 18.57
N ALA A 688 -15.91 7.11 19.36
CA ALA A 688 -15.57 5.73 18.98
C ALA A 688 -16.63 4.68 19.34
N THR A 689 -17.49 4.94 20.34
CA THR A 689 -18.40 3.93 20.91
C THR A 689 -19.77 4.52 21.24
N VAL A 690 -20.78 3.68 21.43
CA VAL A 690 -22.15 4.08 21.79
C VAL A 690 -22.68 3.17 22.90
N ALA A 691 -23.29 3.75 23.92
CA ALA A 691 -23.89 3.01 25.03
C ALA A 691 -25.04 2.13 24.53
N GLY A 692 -25.11 0.90 25.04
CA GLY A 692 -26.10 -0.10 24.61
C GLY A 692 -25.67 -0.92 23.38
N PHE A 693 -24.48 -0.70 22.82
CA PHE A 693 -23.93 -1.46 21.69
C PHE A 693 -22.61 -2.14 22.12
N PRO A 694 -22.66 -3.36 22.68
CA PRO A 694 -21.45 -4.07 23.09
C PRO A 694 -20.60 -4.45 21.88
N ASN A 695 -19.27 -4.45 22.04
CA ASN A 695 -18.29 -4.78 20.99
C ASN A 695 -18.48 -3.99 19.67
N PHE A 696 -19.14 -2.83 19.74
CA PHE A 696 -19.41 -1.98 18.61
C PHE A 696 -18.48 -0.77 18.62
N PHE A 697 -17.83 -0.52 17.49
CA PHE A 697 -16.99 0.65 17.28
C PHE A 697 -17.35 1.37 15.98
N VAL A 698 -17.16 2.67 15.96
CA VAL A 698 -17.51 3.49 14.80
C VAL A 698 -16.51 4.60 14.58
N PHE A 699 -16.15 4.82 13.32
CA PHE A 699 -15.29 5.94 12.92
C PHE A 699 -16.12 7.19 12.60
N ASN A 700 -15.68 8.34 13.12
CA ASN A 700 -16.31 9.66 12.91
C ASN A 700 -17.82 9.70 13.23
N PRO A 701 -18.27 9.17 14.38
CA PRO A 701 -19.68 9.28 14.80
C PRO A 701 -20.07 10.75 15.07
N PRO A 702 -21.35 11.01 15.39
CA PRO A 702 -21.74 12.27 15.98
C PRO A 702 -20.84 12.70 17.15
N ILE A 703 -20.74 14.01 17.41
CA ILE A 703 -19.88 14.59 18.46
C ILE A 703 -18.36 14.46 18.13
N CYS A 704 -18.01 14.15 16.87
CA CYS A 704 -16.64 14.16 16.36
C CYS A 704 -16.42 15.28 15.32
N PRO A 705 -16.23 16.56 15.74
CA PRO A 705 -15.93 17.61 14.78
C PRO A 705 -14.54 17.37 14.19
N VAL A 706 -14.48 17.15 12.88
CA VAL A 706 -13.19 17.05 12.17
C VAL A 706 -12.84 18.45 11.68
N ASN A 707 -11.83 19.05 12.31
CA ASN A 707 -11.25 20.31 11.85
C ASN A 707 -9.81 20.07 11.40
N GLY A 708 -9.51 20.42 10.15
CA GLY A 708 -8.24 20.05 9.51
C GLY A 708 -8.27 18.63 8.93
N SER A 709 -7.19 17.88 9.16
CA SER A 709 -7.02 16.51 8.65
C SER A 709 -7.89 15.50 9.42
N ALA A 710 -8.54 14.59 8.69
CA ALA A 710 -9.30 13.50 9.29
C ALA A 710 -8.39 12.33 9.76
N TYR A 711 -7.18 12.23 9.20
CA TYR A 711 -6.28 11.10 9.43
C TYR A 711 -5.88 10.93 10.90
N PRO A 712 -5.45 11.98 11.64
CA PRO A 712 -5.10 11.80 13.05
C PRO A 712 -6.24 11.24 13.90
N GLY A 713 -7.48 11.67 13.63
CA GLY A 713 -8.66 11.15 14.33
C GLY A 713 -8.93 9.68 14.01
N ILE A 714 -8.80 9.29 12.75
CA ILE A 714 -8.95 7.90 12.29
C ILE A 714 -7.84 7.01 12.88
N GLU A 715 -6.58 7.45 12.85
CA GLU A 715 -5.45 6.70 13.44
C GLU A 715 -5.64 6.50 14.94
N ARG A 716 -5.99 7.55 15.69
CA ARG A 716 -6.21 7.44 17.14
C ARG A 716 -7.41 6.56 17.50
N THR A 717 -8.48 6.62 16.70
CA THR A 717 -9.62 5.73 16.88
C THR A 717 -9.22 4.28 16.59
N SER A 718 -8.41 4.04 15.54
CA SER A 718 -7.89 2.71 15.20
C SER A 718 -7.02 2.15 16.31
N ASP A 719 -6.07 2.94 16.83
CA ASP A 719 -5.23 2.57 17.98
C ASP A 719 -6.07 2.17 19.20
N TYR A 720 -7.13 2.95 19.49
CA TYR A 720 -8.04 2.68 20.60
C TYR A 720 -8.77 1.35 20.40
N VAL A 721 -9.36 1.13 19.23
CA VAL A 721 -10.07 -0.12 18.90
C VAL A 721 -9.14 -1.33 19.00
N ILE A 722 -7.93 -1.25 18.44
CA ILE A 722 -6.94 -2.34 18.49
C ILE A 722 -6.56 -2.65 19.94
N ARG A 723 -6.33 -1.64 20.78
CA ARG A 723 -6.03 -1.84 22.21
C ARG A 723 -7.16 -2.53 22.96
N VAL A 724 -8.41 -2.23 22.60
CA VAL A 724 -9.58 -2.87 23.21
C VAL A 724 -9.70 -4.32 22.74
N ILE A 725 -9.53 -4.59 21.44
CA ILE A 725 -9.55 -5.96 20.88
C ILE A 725 -8.43 -6.82 21.51
N ASP A 726 -7.22 -6.28 21.62
CA ASP A 726 -6.09 -6.96 22.27
C ASP A 726 -6.41 -7.36 23.72
N ARG A 727 -7.13 -6.49 24.45
CA ARG A 727 -7.60 -6.76 25.81
C ARG A 727 -8.72 -7.80 25.85
N LEU A 728 -9.70 -7.73 24.95
CA LEU A 728 -10.76 -8.75 24.84
C LEU A 728 -10.14 -10.14 24.66
N GLN A 729 -9.12 -10.26 23.81
CA GLN A 729 -8.41 -11.50 23.54
C GLN A 729 -7.55 -11.98 24.72
N LYS A 730 -6.72 -11.10 25.30
CA LYS A 730 -5.79 -11.47 26.38
C LYS A 730 -6.47 -11.76 27.70
N ASP A 731 -7.45 -10.94 28.07
CA ASP A 731 -8.16 -11.04 29.35
C ASP A 731 -9.38 -11.99 29.24
N ARG A 732 -9.62 -12.57 28.06
CA ARG A 732 -10.71 -13.51 27.77
C ARG A 732 -12.09 -12.94 28.11
N LEU A 733 -12.29 -11.67 27.77
CA LEU A 733 -13.55 -10.97 27.97
C LEU A 733 -14.45 -11.20 26.76
N ARG A 734 -15.72 -11.53 27.00
CA ARG A 734 -16.70 -11.72 25.92
C ARG A 734 -17.19 -10.41 25.31
N SER A 735 -17.33 -9.37 26.14
CA SER A 735 -17.84 -8.09 25.67
C SER A 735 -17.30 -6.89 26.42
N VAL A 736 -17.32 -5.75 25.73
CA VAL A 736 -17.05 -4.43 26.27
C VAL A 736 -18.13 -3.47 25.78
N CYS A 737 -18.66 -2.66 26.69
CA CYS A 737 -19.67 -1.64 26.37
C CYS A 737 -19.43 -0.41 27.25
N VAL A 738 -19.53 0.77 26.66
CA VAL A 738 -19.52 2.01 27.44
C VAL A 738 -20.77 2.08 28.32
N LYS A 739 -20.61 2.60 29.54
CA LYS A 739 -21.73 2.83 30.46
C LYS A 739 -22.55 4.02 29.98
N GLN A 740 -23.88 3.92 30.06
CA GLN A 740 -24.79 5.03 29.71
C GLN A 740 -24.41 6.31 30.45
N SER A 741 -24.17 6.23 31.77
CA SER A 741 -23.76 7.39 32.57
C SER A 741 -22.46 8.07 32.12
N ALA A 742 -21.52 7.32 31.53
CA ALA A 742 -20.29 7.88 30.98
C ALA A 742 -20.54 8.61 29.65
N GLN A 743 -21.40 8.05 28.78
CA GLN A 743 -21.86 8.74 27.59
C GLN A 743 -22.63 10.01 27.96
N ASP A 744 -23.61 9.94 28.86
CA ASP A 744 -24.42 11.09 29.28
C ASP A 744 -23.55 12.21 29.87
N ALA A 745 -22.53 11.86 30.67
CA ALA A 745 -21.58 12.83 31.21
C ALA A 745 -20.75 13.50 30.12
N PHE A 746 -20.27 12.73 29.14
CA PHE A 746 -19.52 13.26 28.00
C PHE A 746 -20.40 14.14 27.11
N SER A 747 -21.61 13.68 26.76
CA SER A 747 -22.60 14.46 26.01
C SER A 747 -22.91 15.78 26.70
N ARG A 748 -23.18 15.78 28.01
CA ARG A 748 -23.39 17.03 28.78
C ARG A 748 -22.20 17.98 28.73
N TRP A 749 -20.98 17.47 28.84
CA TRP A 749 -19.77 18.28 28.73
C TRP A 749 -19.61 18.89 27.32
N VAL A 750 -19.88 18.12 26.27
CA VAL A 750 -19.86 18.62 24.89
C VAL A 750 -20.90 19.71 24.71
N GLN A 751 -22.14 19.45 25.13
CA GLN A 751 -23.25 20.40 25.01
C GLN A 751 -22.98 21.69 25.80
N SER A 752 -22.33 21.62 26.97
CA SER A 752 -22.00 22.83 27.74
C SER A 752 -21.02 23.76 27.03
N ARG A 753 -20.27 23.28 26.03
CA ARG A 753 -19.32 24.09 25.23
C ARG A 753 -19.95 24.67 23.97
N MET A 754 -21.01 24.06 23.44
CA MET A 754 -21.60 24.44 22.16
C MET A 754 -22.07 25.90 22.07
N PRO A 755 -22.68 26.50 23.12
CA PRO A 755 -23.08 27.92 23.08
C PRO A 755 -21.91 28.90 22.84
N GLU A 756 -20.69 28.52 23.19
CA GLU A 756 -19.48 29.35 22.99
C GLU A 756 -18.89 29.21 21.58
N MET A 757 -19.37 28.27 20.77
CA MET A 757 -18.83 27.97 19.44
C MET A 757 -19.63 28.65 18.32
N VAL A 758 -18.96 28.90 17.19
CA VAL A 758 -19.59 29.47 15.98
C VAL A 758 -20.76 28.62 15.47
N TRP A 759 -20.83 27.33 15.83
CA TRP A 759 -21.94 26.46 15.47
C TRP A 759 -23.25 26.79 16.17
N ALA A 760 -23.27 27.59 17.24
CA ALA A 760 -24.50 28.08 17.86
C ALA A 760 -25.21 29.17 17.02
N GLU A 761 -24.50 29.81 16.09
CA GLU A 761 -25.03 30.91 15.28
C GLU A 761 -25.99 30.40 14.18
N PRO A 762 -26.88 31.24 13.60
CA PRO A 762 -27.95 30.82 12.69
C PRO A 762 -27.49 30.45 11.27
N CYS A 763 -26.50 29.55 11.13
CA CYS A 763 -26.14 28.93 9.85
C CYS A 763 -26.75 27.53 9.70
N SER A 764 -26.98 27.07 8.47
CA SER A 764 -27.31 25.66 8.20
C SER A 764 -26.02 24.85 8.05
N SER A 765 -25.60 24.14 9.10
CA SER A 765 -24.37 23.33 9.12
C SER A 765 -24.69 21.89 9.46
N TRP A 766 -24.09 20.95 8.73
CA TRP A 766 -24.21 19.52 9.01
C TRP A 766 -23.58 19.12 10.35
N CYS A 767 -22.77 20.00 10.96
CA CYS A 767 -22.29 19.82 12.32
C CYS A 767 -23.44 19.94 13.35
N LYS A 768 -24.46 20.78 13.09
CA LYS A 768 -25.46 21.16 14.09
C LYS A 768 -26.35 20.04 14.61
N PRO A 769 -26.86 19.09 13.80
CA PRO A 769 -27.72 18.03 14.33
C PRO A 769 -27.03 17.26 15.47
N ALA A 770 -25.72 16.98 15.35
CA ALA A 770 -24.91 16.35 16.39
C ALA A 770 -24.70 17.19 17.67
N PHE A 771 -25.13 18.45 17.66
CA PHE A 771 -24.86 19.43 18.72
C PHE A 771 -26.14 20.17 19.19
N ALA A 772 -27.32 19.83 18.66
CA ALA A 772 -28.59 20.51 18.96
C ALA A 772 -29.50 19.68 19.89
N THR A 773 -28.92 18.83 20.74
CA THR A 773 -29.63 17.69 21.33
C THR A 773 -30.08 17.99 22.75
N ARG A 774 -31.33 17.59 23.06
CA ARG A 774 -32.10 17.72 24.32
C ARG A 774 -31.46 18.65 25.37
N HIS A 775 -32.10 19.79 25.62
CA HIS A 775 -32.08 20.36 26.96
C HIS A 775 -32.64 19.28 27.92
N LEU A 776 -31.74 18.50 28.52
CA LEU A 776 -32.07 17.71 29.70
C LEU A 776 -32.39 18.74 30.78
N HIS A 777 -33.68 18.96 30.99
CA HIS A 777 -34.21 19.67 32.15
C HIS A 777 -33.81 18.97 33.45
#